data_AF-A0A1G3FIP1-F1
#
_entry.id   AF-A0A1G3FIP1-F1
#
_cell.length_a   1.000
_cell.length_b   1.000
_cell.length_c   1.000
_cell.angle_alpha   90.00
_cell.angle_beta   90.00
_cell.angle_gamma   90.00
#
_symmetry.space_group_name_H-M   'P 1'
#
loop_
_entity.id
_entity.type
_entity.pdbx_description
1 polymer ?
#
loop_
_entity_poly.entity_id
_entity_poly.type
_entity_poly.pdbx_seq_one_letter_code
_entity_poly.pdbx_strand_id
1 'polypeptide(L)'
;MSQMRVIAAPLLDPGLGRVDMELPVGLTVAEVVAAALPGMAEADHAQLRVSLVDDRGAIIIDSGLWHAVRPKPGVQIVIRAIPAGDALRSILAIVVTIAAVALGGPLAGALQITSQLGVSLVTAGLTVVGNLLVNALIPPPKPQNRENRYQISGWRNPVQPDGAVPVVLGRIRYAPPFAAMSWTEIVGDLQYIRSLFSFGYGPLNLTDFRIGETSLAEYDEVEIEVRQGVPGDLPTSLYPRQIVEENVGAELTRPLPRDDLGEVIEGEPGEETPVVRTTGADASGASVILSFAGGLVKFSDSGKARQHSVSVRIEQRLVTAEEWQPVTQLDITAKKIEGFYRQHSWEFPSRGRWQIRLTMLTDETESSQKQQRCTWAALQTIRPEYPLAFSEPLCLVALRVKATHQLNGALDNFSAIAERPCLDWDHLTETWVSRVTRNPAALYRYVLQSPANPRPQSDAQIDLAQLQDWHDFCRIRGLTYSKVIDGTDITLRDLLAEIAGAGRAAPRHDGLRWGVTVDRPDQPVIDHISPRNSWGFKSTRTYIDPPHAFRVKFQDAENDFKPAEWLVRWPGHTGEIDLTEVLELPGKTDAPEVWREARRRQYEAIWRPDTFEVTQDGPVRVATRGDHIRLSNDILDTVQKAARVRRVVGNLVEIDDAVTMVGGESYAIRWRAFPDPDDTIGLSMLCPVSNEPGETRILTLAGDGSAPGEGDLILFGTAGSESFSLVVTGVEATTDLASIMRMVPVASEIDALLDADEIPAWSSRVGAEIDANMLQPAAPRFVQISSGLSGADAAGSLVFRLEPGSGAITAARFEISHRLEGTASWTVIDMPAANGGGEITGYTAGAEVELRAQAFSFTDVAGPFTAVIGVTIGAGDAPIPSALPADSIVATALLGGATITFGTGADDALARVQLYRSTSAILDRATDAVGAPMDVHRQQTVTLTLGDTTRENLIAGGTMNTPAAWAIGTNWAIAGGLATHTAGAAGSLSQARSLSAGKWYRLSYRTTGVSAGTVAPALTGGTQRDGVVRNSDGQWAERIQAVTGNNALSFDAAAAFSGSIDNVVLYLETSACLDQGIHSLWLEPLSADGAPGPVSGPFSLTIN
;
A
#
# COMPACT_ATOMS: atom_id res chain seq x y z
N MET A 1 -9.57 77.99 -4.31
CA MET A 1 -8.22 77.45 -4.60
C MET A 1 -8.41 76.01 -5.08
N SER A 2 -7.78 75.60 -6.18
CA SER A 2 -7.89 74.21 -6.66
C SER A 2 -7.11 73.30 -5.71
N GLN A 3 -7.75 72.21 -5.27
CA GLN A 3 -7.16 71.20 -4.38
C GLN A 3 -6.88 69.91 -5.17
N MET A 4 -5.81 69.23 -4.76
CA MET A 4 -5.28 68.02 -5.37
C MET A 4 -5.40 66.86 -4.38
N ARG A 5 -5.89 65.72 -4.84
CA ARG A 5 -6.08 64.55 -3.99
C ARG A 5 -4.82 63.69 -3.95
N VAL A 6 -4.41 63.32 -2.74
CA VAL A 6 -3.22 62.51 -2.48
C VAL A 6 -3.62 61.28 -1.67
N ILE A 7 -3.23 60.10 -2.16
CA ILE A 7 -3.37 58.83 -1.44
C ILE A 7 -1.98 58.32 -1.15
N ALA A 8 -1.64 58.15 0.13
CA ALA A 8 -0.42 57.48 0.56
C ALA A 8 -0.76 56.14 1.22
N ALA A 9 -0.12 55.07 0.77
CA ALA A 9 -0.12 53.75 1.39
C ALA A 9 1.32 53.43 1.80
N PRO A 10 1.74 53.83 3.02
CA PRO A 10 3.11 53.68 3.48
C PRO A 10 3.48 52.25 3.90
N LEU A 11 2.48 51.37 4.10
CA LEU A 11 2.68 49.97 4.48
C LEU A 11 2.49 49.04 3.27
N LEU A 12 3.07 47.84 3.35
CA LEU A 12 3.02 46.81 2.30
C LEU A 12 1.59 46.27 2.07
N ASP A 13 0.76 46.26 3.12
CA ASP A 13 -0.67 45.99 3.00
C ASP A 13 -1.41 47.31 2.70
N PRO A 14 -2.02 47.46 1.51
CA PRO A 14 -2.68 48.70 1.10
C PRO A 14 -3.95 49.03 1.91
N GLY A 15 -4.48 48.09 2.71
CA GLY A 15 -5.61 48.32 3.60
C GLY A 15 -5.23 48.91 4.97
N LEU A 16 -3.99 48.71 5.41
CA LEU A 16 -3.48 49.19 6.70
C LEU A 16 -2.72 50.50 6.52
N GLY A 17 -3.08 51.53 7.29
CA GLY A 17 -2.36 52.81 7.34
C GLY A 17 -2.53 53.73 6.12
N ARG A 18 -3.57 53.55 5.30
CA ARG A 18 -3.89 54.43 4.17
C ARG A 18 -4.21 55.85 4.65
N VAL A 19 -3.53 56.84 4.08
CA VAL A 19 -3.77 58.26 4.29
C VAL A 19 -4.34 58.87 3.00
N ASP A 20 -5.56 59.40 3.08
CA ASP A 20 -6.19 60.19 2.01
C ASP A 20 -6.18 61.66 2.47
N MET A 21 -5.58 62.56 1.68
CA MET A 21 -5.51 64.00 2.02
C MET A 21 -5.66 64.89 0.78
N GLU A 22 -6.09 66.12 1.00
CA GLU A 22 -6.21 67.15 -0.03
C GLU A 22 -5.19 68.26 0.20
N LEU A 23 -4.37 68.53 -0.81
CA LEU A 23 -3.31 69.55 -0.76
C LEU A 23 -3.57 70.64 -1.80
N PRO A 24 -3.13 71.89 -1.56
CA PRO A 24 -3.28 72.96 -2.55
C PRO A 24 -2.47 72.65 -3.81
N VAL A 25 -3.06 72.91 -4.99
CA VAL A 25 -2.35 72.77 -6.27
C VAL A 25 -1.22 73.80 -6.35
N GLY A 26 -0.07 73.35 -6.86
CA GLY A 26 1.13 74.19 -7.02
C GLY A 26 2.33 73.70 -6.21
N LEU A 27 2.16 72.75 -5.29
CA LEU A 27 3.26 72.08 -4.59
C LEU A 27 4.07 71.17 -5.53
N THR A 28 5.36 71.02 -5.26
CA THR A 28 6.22 70.00 -5.87
C THR A 28 5.88 68.62 -5.32
N VAL A 29 6.19 67.56 -6.07
CA VAL A 29 6.01 66.18 -5.59
C VAL A 29 6.79 65.93 -4.30
N ALA A 30 7.97 66.53 -4.13
CA ALA A 30 8.74 66.44 -2.89
C ALA A 30 8.01 67.07 -1.68
N GLU A 31 7.41 68.24 -1.86
CA GLU A 31 6.60 68.90 -0.82
C GLU A 31 5.34 68.09 -0.50
N VAL A 32 4.74 67.44 -1.51
CA VAL A 32 3.60 66.54 -1.30
C VAL A 32 3.99 65.30 -0.50
N VAL A 33 5.11 64.66 -0.83
CA VAL A 33 5.60 63.47 -0.12
C VAL A 33 5.93 63.82 1.34
N ALA A 34 6.59 64.95 1.58
CA ALA A 34 6.90 65.43 2.92
C ALA A 34 5.64 65.75 3.75
N ALA A 35 4.58 66.25 3.10
CA ALA A 35 3.30 66.51 3.75
C ALA A 35 2.50 65.22 4.02
N ALA A 36 2.58 64.24 3.13
CA ALA A 36 1.85 62.97 3.26
C ALA A 36 2.52 61.99 4.24
N LEU A 37 3.84 62.05 4.39
CA LEU A 37 4.64 61.17 5.25
C LEU A 37 5.61 61.99 6.13
N PRO A 38 5.09 62.76 7.11
CA PRO A 38 5.93 63.60 7.96
C PRO A 38 6.83 62.73 8.85
N GLY A 39 8.14 62.80 8.63
CA GLY A 39 9.15 62.07 9.42
C GLY A 39 9.97 61.03 8.64
N MET A 40 9.69 60.80 7.37
CA MET A 40 10.52 59.94 6.50
C MET A 40 11.81 60.65 6.09
N ALA A 41 12.96 59.97 6.21
CA ALA A 41 14.25 60.53 5.82
C ALA A 41 14.42 60.53 4.28
N GLU A 42 15.19 61.49 3.73
CA GLU A 42 15.43 61.58 2.28
C GLU A 42 16.04 60.30 1.67
N ALA A 43 16.79 59.52 2.46
CA ALA A 43 17.36 58.24 2.05
C ALA A 43 16.28 57.17 1.75
N ASP A 44 15.12 57.26 2.39
CA ASP A 44 14.02 56.29 2.26
C ASP A 44 13.08 56.62 1.09
N HIS A 45 13.23 57.80 0.47
CA HIS A 45 12.45 58.21 -0.71
C HIS A 45 12.66 57.27 -1.92
N ALA A 46 13.80 56.58 -2.00
CA ALA A 46 14.05 55.58 -3.04
C ALA A 46 13.13 54.34 -2.94
N GLN A 47 12.53 54.11 -1.76
CA GLN A 47 11.61 53.02 -1.50
C GLN A 47 10.14 53.41 -1.73
N LEU A 48 9.90 54.62 -2.24
CA LEU A 48 8.56 55.12 -2.56
C LEU A 48 8.38 55.24 -4.07
N ARG A 49 7.24 54.78 -4.57
CA ARG A 49 6.76 55.03 -5.93
C ARG A 49 5.65 56.06 -5.90
N VAL A 50 5.90 57.21 -6.51
CA VAL A 50 4.89 58.25 -6.69
C VAL A 50 4.34 58.19 -8.11
N SER A 51 3.04 57.96 -8.21
CA SER A 51 2.29 57.95 -9.48
C SER A 51 1.38 59.17 -9.56
N LEU A 52 1.43 59.87 -10.68
CA LEU A 52 0.46 60.89 -11.05
C LEU A 52 -0.60 60.23 -11.95
N VAL A 53 -1.86 60.32 -11.55
CA VAL A 53 -2.98 59.63 -12.19
C VAL A 53 -4.00 60.67 -12.64
N ASP A 54 -4.37 60.62 -13.91
CA ASP A 54 -5.48 61.39 -14.48
C ASP A 54 -6.36 60.47 -15.34
N ASP A 55 -7.29 61.05 -16.09
CA ASP A 55 -8.20 60.35 -16.99
C ASP A 55 -7.53 59.74 -18.23
N ARG A 56 -6.27 60.12 -18.52
CA ARG A 56 -5.47 59.63 -19.66
C ARG A 56 -4.50 58.52 -19.29
N GLY A 57 -4.24 58.33 -18.00
CA GLY A 57 -3.44 57.21 -17.49
C GLY A 57 -2.68 57.55 -16.21
N ALA A 58 -1.70 56.70 -15.89
CA ALA A 58 -0.82 56.88 -14.74
C ALA A 58 0.64 56.97 -15.20
N ILE A 59 1.37 57.96 -14.70
CA ILE A 59 2.81 58.09 -14.91
C ILE A 59 3.55 58.06 -13.58
N ILE A 60 4.67 57.34 -13.55
CA ILE A 60 5.52 57.22 -12.35
C ILE A 60 6.63 58.26 -12.45
N ILE A 61 6.80 59.04 -11.39
CA ILE A 61 7.82 60.08 -11.33
C ILE A 61 9.04 59.54 -10.60
N ASP A 62 10.18 59.58 -11.26
CA ASP A 62 11.47 59.23 -10.66
C ASP A 62 11.79 60.14 -9.46
N SER A 63 12.33 59.56 -8.37
CA SER A 63 12.61 60.28 -7.12
C SER A 63 13.58 61.45 -7.32
N GLY A 64 14.48 61.37 -8.30
CA GLY A 64 15.38 62.46 -8.66
C GLY A 64 14.68 63.70 -9.19
N LEU A 65 13.42 63.59 -9.66
CA LEU A 65 12.66 64.69 -10.26
C LEU A 65 11.60 65.29 -9.33
N TRP A 66 11.43 64.76 -8.11
CA TRP A 66 10.34 65.17 -7.22
C TRP A 66 10.40 66.64 -6.79
N HIS A 67 11.61 67.20 -6.69
CA HIS A 67 11.83 68.61 -6.36
C HIS A 67 11.44 69.58 -7.49
N ALA A 68 11.30 69.08 -8.73
CA ALA A 68 11.05 69.90 -9.92
C ALA A 68 9.63 69.72 -10.51
N VAL A 69 9.01 68.56 -10.29
CA VAL A 69 7.69 68.22 -10.85
C VAL A 69 6.58 68.81 -9.99
N ARG A 70 5.73 69.66 -10.59
CA ARG A 70 4.52 70.23 -9.96
C ARG A 70 3.27 69.72 -10.68
N PRO A 71 2.44 68.87 -10.04
CA PRO A 71 1.25 68.32 -10.69
C PRO A 71 0.20 69.37 -11.01
N LYS A 72 -0.44 69.22 -12.17
CA LYS A 72 -1.44 70.16 -12.69
C LYS A 72 -2.80 69.97 -12.00
N PRO A 73 -3.69 70.98 -12.01
CA PRO A 73 -5.06 70.83 -11.52
C PRO A 73 -5.76 69.63 -12.15
N GLY A 74 -6.39 68.76 -11.34
CA GLY A 74 -7.12 67.56 -11.79
C GLY A 74 -6.32 66.25 -11.74
N VAL A 75 -5.01 66.29 -11.45
CA VAL A 75 -4.17 65.10 -11.29
C VAL A 75 -4.24 64.57 -9.86
N GLN A 76 -4.46 63.27 -9.69
CA GLN A 76 -4.40 62.58 -8.39
C GLN A 76 -3.00 62.00 -8.16
N ILE A 77 -2.48 62.11 -6.95
CA ILE A 77 -1.17 61.56 -6.58
C ILE A 77 -1.36 60.31 -5.75
N VAL A 78 -0.68 59.23 -6.13
CA VAL A 78 -0.67 57.96 -5.39
C VAL A 78 0.77 57.63 -5.00
N ILE A 79 1.03 57.54 -3.69
CA ILE A 79 2.32 57.22 -3.11
C ILE A 79 2.26 55.81 -2.54
N ARG A 80 3.16 54.92 -2.97
CA ARG A 80 3.24 53.54 -2.45
C ARG A 80 4.66 53.20 -2.03
N ALA A 81 4.81 52.51 -0.91
CA ALA A 81 6.07 51.86 -0.59
C ALA A 81 6.31 50.66 -1.52
N ILE A 82 7.55 50.52 -2.00
CA ILE A 82 8.04 49.37 -2.76
C ILE A 82 9.04 48.66 -1.85
N PRO A 83 8.91 47.34 -1.61
CA PRO A 83 9.90 46.62 -0.85
C PRO A 83 11.23 46.61 -1.61
N ALA A 84 12.30 47.05 -0.95
CA ALA A 84 13.65 46.93 -1.47
C ALA A 84 14.19 45.51 -1.17
N GLY A 85 14.63 44.80 -2.21
CA GLY A 85 15.38 43.55 -2.09
C GLY A 85 14.77 42.35 -2.83
N ASP A 86 15.65 41.54 -3.42
CA ASP A 86 15.34 40.27 -4.12
C ASP A 86 14.70 39.20 -3.20
N ALA A 87 14.72 39.42 -1.88
CA ALA A 87 14.27 38.47 -0.86
C ALA A 87 12.75 38.34 -0.73
N LEU A 88 11.95 39.35 -1.11
CA LEU A 88 10.49 39.29 -0.88
C LEU A 88 9.73 38.44 -1.92
N ARG A 89 10.33 38.21 -3.10
CA ARG A 89 9.75 37.38 -4.17
C ARG A 89 9.68 35.89 -3.83
N SER A 90 10.58 35.39 -2.98
CA SER A 90 10.57 33.98 -2.54
C SER A 90 9.71 33.75 -1.29
N ILE A 91 9.53 34.78 -0.45
CA ILE A 91 8.74 34.67 0.79
C ILE A 91 7.24 34.59 0.49
N LEU A 92 6.72 35.33 -0.50
CA LEU A 92 5.29 35.27 -0.87
C LEU A 92 4.85 33.91 -1.45
N ALA A 93 5.77 33.14 -2.03
CA ALA A 93 5.46 31.79 -2.53
C ALA A 93 5.47 30.71 -1.42
N ILE A 94 6.12 30.98 -0.28
CA ILE A 94 6.27 30.03 0.85
C ILE A 94 5.13 30.15 1.86
N VAL A 95 4.48 31.32 1.97
CA VAL A 95 3.42 31.58 2.98
C VAL A 95 2.06 30.90 2.63
N VAL A 96 1.90 30.29 1.45
CA VAL A 96 0.62 29.64 1.05
C VAL A 96 0.58 28.12 1.34
N THR A 97 1.66 27.50 1.84
CA THR A 97 1.69 26.03 2.06
C THR A 97 1.47 25.56 3.50
N ILE A 98 1.21 26.45 4.45
CA ILE A 98 0.75 26.07 5.80
C ILE A 98 -0.47 26.92 6.18
N ALA A 99 -1.62 26.52 5.65
CA ALA A 99 -2.94 26.85 6.22
C ALA A 99 -3.80 25.58 6.26
N ALA A 100 -3.22 24.49 6.75
CA ALA A 100 -3.95 23.31 7.20
C ALA A 100 -3.36 22.91 8.56
N VAL A 101 -4.22 22.91 9.58
CA VAL A 101 -3.96 22.57 11.00
C VAL A 101 -3.38 23.71 11.85
N ALA A 102 -4.26 24.64 12.26
CA ALA A 102 -4.26 25.25 13.60
C ALA A 102 -5.60 25.98 13.87
N LEU A 103 -6.72 25.24 13.81
CA LEU A 103 -7.94 25.60 14.53
C LEU A 103 -8.15 24.54 15.61
N GLY A 104 -7.50 24.77 16.75
CA GLY A 104 -7.48 23.88 17.91
C GLY A 104 -7.52 24.66 19.23
N GLY A 105 -8.52 25.53 19.40
CA GLY A 105 -8.99 26.11 20.67
C GLY A 105 -8.20 27.29 21.26
N PRO A 106 -8.81 28.15 22.12
CA PRO A 106 -10.07 27.97 22.86
C PRO A 106 -11.09 29.12 22.69
N LEU A 107 -12.22 28.86 22.04
CA LEU A 107 -13.45 29.65 22.18
C LEU A 107 -14.63 28.68 22.34
N ALA A 108 -14.58 27.92 23.43
CA ALA A 108 -15.63 27.01 23.88
C ALA A 108 -16.71 27.74 24.71
N GLY A 109 -17.20 28.89 24.24
CA GLY A 109 -17.98 29.77 25.11
C GLY A 109 -18.93 30.76 24.44
N ALA A 110 -19.55 30.46 23.30
CA ALA A 110 -20.81 31.07 22.87
C ALA A 110 -21.33 30.41 21.59
N LEU A 111 -22.59 29.98 21.63
CA LEU A 111 -23.41 29.42 20.54
C LEU A 111 -23.36 27.88 20.41
N GLN A 112 -24.21 27.26 21.23
CA GLN A 112 -24.70 25.89 21.08
C GLN A 112 -25.51 25.75 19.79
N ILE A 113 -25.29 24.69 19.00
CA ILE A 113 -26.28 23.81 18.33
C ILE A 113 -25.53 22.82 17.40
N THR A 114 -26.09 21.61 17.34
CA THR A 114 -25.53 20.32 16.91
C THR A 114 -25.74 19.97 15.42
N SER A 115 -24.93 19.00 14.94
CA SER A 115 -25.14 18.03 13.83
C SER A 115 -25.21 18.48 12.35
N GLN A 116 -24.32 17.84 11.55
CA GLN A 116 -24.38 17.42 10.13
C GLN A 116 -25.26 18.17 9.11
N LEU A 117 -24.63 18.45 7.94
CA LEU A 117 -25.19 18.82 6.62
C LEU A 117 -25.63 20.28 6.40
N GLY A 118 -24.75 21.02 5.72
CA GLY A 118 -25.07 21.95 4.60
C GLY A 118 -25.79 23.27 4.89
N VAL A 119 -25.07 24.39 4.81
CA VAL A 119 -25.60 25.64 4.20
C VAL A 119 -24.50 26.34 3.40
N SER A 120 -24.77 26.41 2.10
CA SER A 120 -24.16 27.20 1.05
C SER A 120 -24.47 28.71 1.13
N LEU A 121 -23.62 29.53 0.50
CA LEU A 121 -23.91 30.87 -0.04
C LEU A 121 -24.12 32.03 0.97
N VAL A 122 -23.16 32.95 1.05
CA VAL A 122 -23.16 34.29 0.39
C VAL A 122 -22.06 35.17 1.00
N THR A 123 -21.00 35.42 0.24
CA THR A 123 -20.36 36.75 0.06
C THR A 123 -19.39 36.63 -1.11
N ALA A 124 -19.97 36.61 -2.31
CA ALA A 124 -19.24 36.77 -3.56
C ALA A 124 -18.97 38.25 -3.81
N GLY A 125 -17.71 38.63 -4.03
CA GLY A 125 -17.34 39.97 -4.46
C GLY A 125 -15.83 40.20 -4.49
N LEU A 126 -15.22 39.93 -5.65
CA LEU A 126 -13.81 40.20 -6.02
C LEU A 126 -12.71 39.38 -5.33
N THR A 127 -12.28 38.28 -5.97
CA THR A 127 -10.90 37.75 -5.84
C THR A 127 -10.52 36.77 -6.97
N VAL A 128 -10.92 37.03 -8.23
CA VAL A 128 -10.63 36.09 -9.36
C VAL A 128 -9.59 36.60 -10.36
N VAL A 129 -8.89 37.72 -10.14
CA VAL A 129 -7.85 38.20 -11.10
C VAL A 129 -6.42 38.24 -10.53
N GLY A 130 -6.18 37.71 -9.32
CA GLY A 130 -4.86 37.78 -8.67
C GLY A 130 -3.93 36.57 -8.86
N ASN A 131 -4.46 35.36 -9.14
CA ASN A 131 -3.69 34.12 -9.01
C ASN A 131 -3.21 33.47 -10.32
N LEU A 132 -3.69 33.92 -11.49
CA LEU A 132 -3.24 33.36 -12.79
C LEU A 132 -2.12 34.17 -13.45
N LEU A 133 -1.95 35.45 -13.11
CA LEU A 133 -0.87 36.29 -13.65
C LEU A 133 0.47 36.15 -12.91
N VAL A 134 0.49 35.61 -11.70
CA VAL A 134 1.72 35.38 -10.94
C VAL A 134 2.43 34.10 -11.42
N ASN A 135 1.68 33.05 -11.76
CA ASN A 135 2.23 31.78 -12.24
C ASN A 135 2.78 31.86 -13.68
N ALA A 136 2.39 32.87 -14.47
CA ALA A 136 2.85 33.05 -15.85
C ALA A 136 4.12 33.92 -15.97
N LEU A 137 4.41 34.78 -14.98
CA LEU A 137 5.54 35.73 -15.04
C LEU A 137 6.84 35.19 -14.40
N ILE A 138 6.74 34.19 -13.53
CA ILE A 138 7.88 33.53 -12.90
C ILE A 138 7.55 32.03 -12.85
N PRO A 139 8.20 31.18 -13.68
CA PRO A 139 8.01 29.75 -13.59
C PRO A 139 8.37 29.32 -12.16
N PRO A 140 7.49 28.61 -11.42
CA PRO A 140 7.89 28.06 -10.14
C PRO A 140 9.11 27.16 -10.37
N PRO A 141 10.13 27.22 -9.49
CA PRO A 141 11.26 26.31 -9.59
C PRO A 141 10.72 24.89 -9.62
N LYS A 142 11.12 24.10 -10.62
CA LYS A 142 10.75 22.69 -10.72
C LYS A 142 10.96 22.06 -9.35
N PRO A 143 9.94 21.43 -8.74
CA PRO A 143 10.12 20.78 -7.45
C PRO A 143 11.29 19.80 -7.58
N GLN A 144 12.28 19.93 -6.69
CA GLN A 144 13.35 18.95 -6.64
C GLN A 144 12.72 17.59 -6.31
N ASN A 145 13.14 16.55 -7.03
CA ASN A 145 12.69 15.19 -6.81
C ASN A 145 12.95 14.83 -5.34
N ARG A 146 11.88 14.69 -4.54
CA ARG A 146 11.98 14.33 -3.13
C ARG A 146 12.19 12.82 -3.04
N GLU A 147 13.28 12.39 -2.43
CA GLU A 147 13.45 10.97 -2.12
C GLU A 147 12.49 10.57 -1.00
N ASN A 148 11.70 9.52 -1.22
CA ASN A 148 10.79 8.99 -0.21
C ASN A 148 11.59 8.23 0.86
N ARG A 149 11.32 8.52 2.13
CA ARG A 149 11.92 7.85 3.29
C ARG A 149 10.82 7.11 4.05
N TYR A 150 11.09 5.86 4.37
CA TYR A 150 10.16 4.94 5.03
C TYR A 150 10.62 4.66 6.46
N GLN A 151 9.69 4.30 7.33
CA GLN A 151 9.97 4.06 8.73
C GLN A 151 9.22 2.82 9.22
N ILE A 152 9.85 2.00 10.07
CA ILE A 152 9.19 0.85 10.69
C ILE A 152 8.89 1.17 12.15
N SER A 153 7.65 0.96 12.58
CA SER A 153 7.22 1.21 13.96
C SER A 153 7.27 -0.03 14.86
N GLY A 154 7.31 -1.24 14.31
CA GLY A 154 7.39 -2.49 15.06
C GLY A 154 6.67 -3.65 14.37
N TRP A 155 6.60 -4.80 15.05
CA TRP A 155 5.86 -5.98 14.59
C TRP A 155 4.57 -6.18 15.38
N ARG A 156 3.60 -6.87 14.79
CA ARG A 156 2.36 -7.30 15.46
C ARG A 156 2.50 -8.57 16.30
N ASN A 157 3.64 -9.29 16.18
CA ASN A 157 3.90 -10.50 16.96
C ASN A 157 3.75 -10.24 18.47
N PRO A 158 3.26 -11.23 19.23
CA PRO A 158 2.98 -11.03 20.64
C PRO A 158 4.27 -10.86 21.45
N VAL A 159 4.24 -9.92 22.39
CA VAL A 159 5.22 -9.81 23.47
C VAL A 159 4.60 -10.47 24.69
N GLN A 160 5.20 -11.56 25.18
CA GLN A 160 4.70 -12.33 26.33
C GLN A 160 5.76 -12.44 27.42
N PRO A 161 5.98 -11.37 28.21
CA PRO A 161 6.82 -11.46 29.40
C PRO A 161 6.22 -12.47 30.39
N ASP A 162 7.06 -13.26 31.04
CA ASP A 162 6.67 -14.33 31.98
C ASP A 162 5.75 -15.43 31.39
N GLY A 163 5.63 -15.49 30.06
CA GLY A 163 4.90 -16.55 29.34
C GLY A 163 5.67 -17.88 29.28
N ALA A 164 4.98 -18.94 28.85
CA ALA A 164 5.63 -20.23 28.62
C ALA A 164 6.54 -20.16 27.37
N VAL A 165 7.69 -20.84 27.43
CA VAL A 165 8.48 -21.08 26.22
C VAL A 165 7.71 -22.10 25.36
N PRO A 166 7.39 -21.79 24.09
CA PRO A 166 6.53 -22.65 23.29
C PRO A 166 7.08 -24.06 23.10
N VAL A 167 6.18 -25.05 23.01
CA VAL A 167 6.49 -26.41 22.57
C VAL A 167 5.62 -26.74 21.37
N VAL A 168 6.21 -26.71 20.18
CA VAL A 168 5.55 -27.14 18.95
C VAL A 168 5.55 -28.68 18.88
N LEU A 169 4.38 -29.27 18.66
CA LEU A 169 4.15 -30.70 18.42
C LEU A 169 3.52 -30.88 17.03
N GLY A 170 3.93 -31.92 16.31
CA GLY A 170 3.45 -32.20 14.96
C GLY A 170 3.92 -31.15 13.93
N ARG A 171 2.99 -30.71 13.07
CA ARG A 171 3.21 -29.70 12.01
C ARG A 171 2.12 -28.66 12.04
N ILE A 172 2.48 -27.39 12.17
CA ILE A 172 1.51 -26.30 12.34
C ILE A 172 2.11 -24.96 11.91
N ARG A 173 1.29 -24.06 11.33
CA ARG A 173 1.70 -22.66 11.13
C ARG A 173 1.63 -21.92 12.46
N TYR A 174 2.73 -21.29 12.85
CA TYR A 174 2.85 -20.59 14.12
C TYR A 174 3.45 -19.21 13.94
N ALA A 175 2.85 -18.22 14.61
CA ALA A 175 3.39 -16.88 14.77
C ALA A 175 4.03 -16.78 16.17
N PRO A 176 5.36 -16.92 16.28
CA PRO A 176 6.03 -16.98 17.58
C PRO A 176 6.01 -15.65 18.34
N PRO A 177 6.11 -15.68 19.68
CA PRO A 177 6.42 -14.50 20.47
C PRO A 177 7.87 -14.04 20.27
N PHE A 178 8.14 -12.80 20.69
CA PHE A 178 9.50 -12.29 20.75
C PHE A 178 10.34 -13.04 21.78
N ALA A 179 11.54 -13.48 21.38
CA ALA A 179 12.56 -13.96 22.32
C ALA A 179 13.29 -12.79 23.00
N ALA A 180 13.48 -11.69 22.27
CA ALA A 180 14.00 -10.42 22.76
C ALA A 180 13.30 -9.28 22.00
N MET A 181 13.12 -8.14 22.67
CA MET A 181 12.50 -6.96 22.06
C MET A 181 13.27 -6.51 20.82
N SER A 182 12.54 -6.06 19.80
CA SER A 182 13.14 -5.46 18.61
C SER A 182 13.74 -4.10 18.90
N TRP A 183 14.76 -3.71 18.13
CA TRP A 183 15.39 -2.39 18.23
C TRP A 183 15.74 -1.84 16.85
N THR A 184 15.90 -0.52 16.79
CA THR A 184 16.12 0.25 15.56
C THR A 184 17.61 0.41 15.27
N GLU A 185 18.06 0.01 14.09
CA GLU A 185 19.42 0.24 13.60
C GLU A 185 19.41 1.28 12.49
N ILE A 186 20.20 2.35 12.60
CA ILE A 186 20.36 3.34 11.54
C ILE A 186 21.69 3.11 10.81
N VAL A 187 21.62 2.79 9.52
CA VAL A 187 22.80 2.68 8.65
C VAL A 187 22.79 3.81 7.62
N GLY A 188 23.68 4.78 7.82
CA GLY A 188 23.68 6.02 7.06
C GLY A 188 22.42 6.85 7.35
N ASP A 189 21.46 6.83 6.42
CA ASP A 189 20.17 7.52 6.53
C ASP A 189 18.97 6.56 6.54
N LEU A 190 19.22 5.25 6.47
CA LEU A 190 18.20 4.22 6.33
C LEU A 190 17.93 3.58 7.69
N GLN A 191 16.64 3.35 7.99
CA GLN A 191 16.21 2.65 9.18
C GLN A 191 16.12 1.15 8.89
N TYR A 192 16.69 0.35 9.77
CA TYR A 192 16.50 -1.09 9.86
C TYR A 192 15.88 -1.43 11.22
N ILE A 193 15.12 -2.51 11.28
CA ILE A 193 14.67 -3.10 12.54
C ILE A 193 15.31 -4.48 12.69
N ARG A 194 15.83 -4.78 13.88
CA ARG A 194 16.31 -6.12 14.24
C ARG A 194 15.38 -6.75 15.24
N SER A 195 14.97 -7.98 14.96
CA SER A 195 14.01 -8.73 15.77
C SER A 195 14.51 -10.14 16.02
N LEU A 196 14.13 -10.72 17.16
CA LEU A 196 14.44 -12.10 17.52
C LEU A 196 13.17 -12.78 18.02
N PHE A 197 12.76 -13.86 17.36
CA PHE A 197 11.56 -14.63 17.64
C PHE A 197 11.89 -16.00 18.21
N SER A 198 11.05 -16.50 19.14
CA SER A 198 11.20 -17.82 19.77
C SER A 198 10.13 -18.79 19.28
N PHE A 199 10.52 -19.77 18.46
CA PHE A 199 9.65 -20.90 18.12
C PHE A 199 9.61 -21.96 19.23
N GLY A 200 10.42 -21.78 20.28
CA GLY A 200 10.40 -22.64 21.45
C GLY A 200 11.58 -23.60 21.55
N TYR A 201 11.40 -24.69 22.29
CA TYR A 201 12.44 -25.73 22.47
C TYR A 201 12.82 -26.35 21.13
N GLY A 202 14.12 -26.43 20.81
CA GLY A 202 14.64 -27.12 19.64
C GLY A 202 14.87 -28.63 19.86
N PRO A 203 15.20 -29.40 18.81
CA PRO A 203 15.26 -28.95 17.42
C PRO A 203 13.86 -28.74 16.83
N LEU A 204 13.73 -27.79 15.92
CA LEU A 204 12.56 -27.60 15.06
C LEU A 204 12.99 -27.42 13.60
N ASN A 205 12.20 -27.97 12.68
CA ASN A 205 12.34 -27.69 11.26
C ASN A 205 11.34 -26.57 10.90
N LEU A 206 11.85 -25.46 10.37
CA LEU A 206 11.04 -24.30 10.00
C LEU A 206 11.05 -24.12 8.48
N THR A 207 9.86 -23.98 7.90
CA THR A 207 9.67 -23.76 6.45
C THR A 207 8.59 -22.71 6.21
N ASP A 208 8.51 -22.19 4.98
CA ASP A 208 7.48 -21.23 4.54
C ASP A 208 7.29 -20.01 5.47
N PHE A 209 8.36 -19.22 5.56
CA PHE A 209 8.38 -17.96 6.30
C PHE A 209 7.52 -16.90 5.62
N ARG A 210 6.65 -16.22 6.39
CA ARG A 210 5.74 -15.19 5.89
C ARG A 210 5.64 -13.99 6.82
N ILE A 211 5.29 -12.83 6.25
CA ILE A 211 4.84 -11.64 6.98
C ILE A 211 3.37 -11.43 6.58
N GLY A 212 2.45 -11.65 7.52
CA GLY A 212 1.03 -11.78 7.19
C GLY A 212 0.81 -12.97 6.25
N GLU A 213 0.24 -12.72 5.07
CA GLU A 213 0.02 -13.75 4.04
C GLU A 213 1.12 -13.78 2.96
N THR A 214 2.01 -12.78 2.94
CA THR A 214 3.04 -12.64 1.91
C THR A 214 4.29 -13.44 2.25
N SER A 215 4.85 -14.15 1.28
CA SER A 215 6.10 -14.91 1.47
C SER A 215 7.28 -13.98 1.77
N LEU A 216 8.15 -14.39 2.70
CA LEU A 216 9.36 -13.63 3.01
C LEU A 216 10.28 -13.47 1.80
N ALA A 217 10.25 -14.43 0.87
CA ALA A 217 11.07 -14.43 -0.34
C ALA A 217 10.69 -13.35 -1.36
N GLU A 218 9.52 -12.71 -1.22
CA GLU A 218 9.11 -11.57 -2.08
C GLU A 218 9.79 -10.26 -1.66
N TYR A 219 10.49 -10.23 -0.52
CA TYR A 219 11.16 -9.05 -0.02
C TYR A 219 12.68 -9.14 -0.20
N ASP A 220 13.25 -8.25 -1.01
CA ASP A 220 14.69 -8.22 -1.27
C ASP A 220 15.52 -7.65 -0.10
N GLU A 221 14.89 -6.87 0.77
CA GLU A 221 15.57 -6.06 1.80
C GLU A 221 15.35 -6.62 3.22
N VAL A 222 15.25 -7.95 3.30
CA VAL A 222 15.09 -8.73 4.54
C VAL A 222 16.21 -9.76 4.64
N GLU A 223 16.99 -9.67 5.72
CA GLU A 223 17.95 -10.71 6.10
C GLU A 223 17.34 -11.60 7.19
N ILE A 224 17.46 -12.91 7.03
CA ILE A 224 16.97 -13.92 7.98
C ILE A 224 18.12 -14.83 8.43
N GLU A 225 18.17 -15.10 9.73
CA GLU A 225 19.04 -16.11 10.32
C GLU A 225 18.18 -17.07 11.14
N VAL A 226 18.18 -18.34 10.75
CA VAL A 226 17.41 -19.40 11.41
C VAL A 226 18.34 -20.27 12.22
N ARG A 227 18.03 -20.41 13.51
CA ARG A 227 18.66 -21.35 14.42
C ARG A 227 17.67 -22.46 14.73
N GLN A 228 18.00 -23.70 14.41
CA GLN A 228 17.12 -24.84 14.64
C GLN A 228 17.01 -25.23 16.12
N GLY A 229 17.98 -24.82 16.94
CA GLY A 229 18.01 -25.13 18.37
C GLY A 229 18.61 -26.50 18.63
N VAL A 230 19.76 -26.80 18.02
CA VAL A 230 20.55 -28.00 18.30
C VAL A 230 21.67 -27.69 19.31
N PRO A 231 22.13 -28.68 20.11
CA PRO A 231 23.29 -28.50 20.96
C PRO A 231 24.52 -28.07 20.16
N GLY A 232 25.21 -27.03 20.62
CA GLY A 232 26.41 -26.50 19.94
C GLY A 232 26.13 -25.39 18.91
N ASP A 233 24.88 -25.02 18.68
CA ASP A 233 24.53 -23.84 17.87
C ASP A 233 25.23 -22.57 18.40
N LEU A 234 25.79 -21.79 17.48
CA LEU A 234 26.42 -20.51 17.80
C LEU A 234 25.35 -19.46 18.20
N PRO A 235 25.75 -18.42 18.97
CA PRO A 235 24.90 -17.25 19.20
C PRO A 235 24.44 -16.60 17.89
N THR A 236 23.20 -16.11 17.87
CA THR A 236 22.60 -15.44 16.70
C THR A 236 23.40 -14.20 16.29
N SER A 237 23.92 -14.19 15.07
CA SER A 237 24.78 -13.12 14.54
C SER A 237 24.03 -11.81 14.27
N LEU A 238 22.75 -11.90 13.86
CA LEU A 238 21.88 -10.75 13.62
C LEU A 238 21.40 -10.10 14.93
N TYR A 239 21.46 -10.81 16.05
CA TYR A 239 21.13 -10.28 17.39
C TYR A 239 22.17 -10.76 18.42
N PRO A 240 23.40 -10.22 18.38
CA PRO A 240 24.52 -10.80 19.13
C PRO A 240 24.60 -10.34 20.59
N ARG A 241 23.95 -9.21 20.93
CA ARG A 241 24.05 -8.56 22.24
C ARG A 241 22.73 -7.95 22.68
N GLN A 242 22.60 -7.71 23.97
CA GLN A 242 21.45 -7.05 24.56
C GLN A 242 21.39 -5.56 24.22
N ILE A 243 20.32 -5.15 23.53
CA ILE A 243 20.00 -3.75 23.27
C ILE A 243 18.57 -3.51 23.72
N VAL A 244 18.40 -2.64 24.72
CA VAL A 244 17.09 -2.23 25.22
C VAL A 244 16.83 -0.81 24.72
N GLU A 245 15.81 -0.64 23.89
CA GLU A 245 15.42 0.64 23.32
C GLU A 245 14.28 1.28 24.10
N GLU A 246 14.46 2.53 24.50
CA GLU A 246 13.43 3.39 25.09
C GLU A 246 13.09 4.50 24.09
N ASN A 247 11.80 4.66 23.79
CA ASN A 247 11.33 5.75 22.96
C ASN A 247 11.29 7.04 23.79
N VAL A 248 12.04 8.05 23.35
CA VAL A 248 12.20 9.32 24.08
C VAL A 248 11.25 10.38 23.56
N GLY A 249 11.16 10.54 22.23
CA GLY A 249 10.26 11.47 21.55
C GLY A 249 10.44 12.96 21.91
N ALA A 250 11.55 13.35 22.52
CA ALA A 250 11.75 14.71 23.03
C ALA A 250 12.37 15.62 21.96
N GLU A 251 11.78 16.80 21.73
CA GLU A 251 12.38 17.80 20.85
C GLU A 251 13.56 18.49 21.54
N LEU A 252 14.67 18.62 20.82
CA LEU A 252 15.84 19.36 21.28
C LEU A 252 15.71 20.78 20.75
N THR A 253 15.49 21.72 21.65
CA THR A 253 15.36 23.15 21.33
C THR A 253 16.50 23.94 21.97
N ARG A 254 16.68 25.16 21.50
CA ARG A 254 17.48 26.18 22.16
C ARG A 254 16.75 27.51 21.96
N PRO A 255 15.67 27.74 22.72
CA PRO A 255 14.77 28.85 22.46
C PRO A 255 15.49 30.17 22.65
N LEU A 256 15.16 31.15 21.81
CA LEU A 256 15.63 32.52 21.99
C LEU A 256 14.86 33.16 23.16
N PRO A 257 15.52 33.94 24.03
CA PRO A 257 14.87 34.60 25.15
C PRO A 257 13.80 35.57 24.67
N ARG A 258 12.67 35.63 25.38
CA ARG A 258 11.50 36.45 25.04
C ARG A 258 11.18 37.44 26.14
N ASP A 259 10.66 38.60 25.78
CA ASP A 259 10.16 39.59 26.73
C ASP A 259 8.77 39.23 27.28
N ASP A 260 8.24 40.07 28.18
CA ASP A 260 6.91 39.90 28.80
C ASP A 260 5.75 39.93 27.78
N LEU A 261 6.01 40.39 26.55
CA LEU A 261 5.05 40.43 25.43
C LEU A 261 5.22 39.23 24.48
N GLY A 262 6.24 38.38 24.69
CA GLY A 262 6.51 37.17 23.91
C GLY A 262 7.36 37.40 22.65
N GLU A 263 7.91 38.60 22.46
CA GLU A 263 8.82 38.94 21.37
C GLU A 263 10.26 38.53 21.70
N VAL A 264 11.03 38.10 20.69
CA VAL A 264 12.42 37.67 20.88
C VAL A 264 13.35 38.85 21.15
N ILE A 265 14.17 38.74 22.20
CA ILE A 265 15.15 39.76 22.57
C ILE A 265 16.35 39.67 21.62
N GLU A 266 16.51 40.67 20.74
CA GLU A 266 17.61 40.71 19.77
C GLU A 266 19.00 40.77 20.44
N GLY A 267 19.89 39.86 20.02
CA GLY A 267 21.31 39.87 20.41
C GLY A 267 21.65 39.05 21.64
N GLU A 268 20.67 38.49 22.35
CA GLU A 268 20.91 37.53 23.43
C GLU A 268 21.01 36.08 22.90
N PRO A 269 21.96 35.27 23.39
CA PRO A 269 22.09 33.88 22.96
C PRO A 269 20.91 33.05 23.45
N GLY A 270 20.53 32.02 22.67
CA GLY A 270 19.45 31.12 23.06
C GLY A 270 19.76 30.39 24.37
N GLU A 271 18.72 30.13 25.16
CA GLU A 271 18.80 29.43 26.43
C GLU A 271 18.99 27.92 26.19
N GLU A 272 19.97 27.30 26.84
CA GLU A 272 20.17 25.85 26.74
C GLU A 272 19.05 25.10 27.48
N THR A 273 18.29 24.27 26.78
CA THR A 273 17.26 23.38 27.36
C THR A 273 17.74 21.92 27.32
N PRO A 274 18.60 21.49 28.26
CA PRO A 274 19.14 20.13 28.26
C PRO A 274 18.05 19.08 28.49
N VAL A 275 18.01 18.06 27.64
CA VAL A 275 17.14 16.89 27.83
C VAL A 275 17.96 15.74 28.42
N VAL A 276 17.52 15.22 29.57
CA VAL A 276 18.20 14.14 30.28
C VAL A 276 17.36 12.86 30.25
N ARG A 277 17.97 11.73 29.93
CA ARG A 277 17.40 10.38 30.13
C ARG A 277 18.40 9.48 30.83
N THR A 278 17.91 8.42 31.43
CA THR A 278 18.73 7.47 32.20
C THR A 278 18.71 6.13 31.49
N THR A 279 19.88 5.50 31.34
CA THR A 279 19.97 4.15 30.78
C THR A 279 19.37 3.10 31.72
N GLY A 280 19.17 1.89 31.22
CA GLY A 280 18.98 0.72 32.08
C GLY A 280 20.17 0.49 33.01
N ALA A 281 19.99 -0.38 34.02
CA ALA A 281 21.08 -0.82 34.89
C ALA A 281 22.16 -1.61 34.13
N ASP A 282 23.38 -1.62 34.69
CA ASP A 282 24.55 -2.37 34.20
C ASP A 282 24.88 -2.16 32.73
N ALA A 283 24.58 -0.96 32.22
CA ALA A 283 24.90 -0.54 30.87
C ALA A 283 26.41 -0.52 30.67
N SER A 284 26.86 -1.10 29.56
CA SER A 284 28.26 -1.01 29.09
C SER A 284 28.45 0.12 28.09
N GLY A 285 27.37 0.59 27.49
CA GLY A 285 27.36 1.68 26.53
C GLY A 285 25.94 2.14 26.26
N ALA A 286 25.83 3.18 25.44
CA ALA A 286 24.56 3.70 25.00
C ALA A 286 24.61 4.10 23.53
N SER A 287 23.43 4.21 22.94
CA SER A 287 23.26 4.77 21.60
C SER A 287 22.08 5.74 21.60
N VAL A 288 22.28 6.92 21.03
CA VAL A 288 21.22 7.90 20.82
C VAL A 288 20.83 7.96 19.37
N ILE A 289 19.53 7.98 19.12
CA ILE A 289 18.96 8.13 17.78
C ILE A 289 18.29 9.50 17.71
N LEU A 290 18.79 10.35 16.82
CA LEU A 290 18.26 11.66 16.51
C LEU A 290 17.41 11.57 15.23
N SER A 291 16.23 12.18 15.25
CA SER A 291 15.34 12.27 14.10
C SER A 291 15.21 13.71 13.65
N PHE A 292 15.39 13.91 12.35
CA PHE A 292 15.11 15.17 11.66
C PHE A 292 13.88 14.95 10.80
N ALA A 293 12.70 14.74 11.39
CA ALA A 293 11.48 14.37 10.66
C ALA A 293 11.09 15.36 9.56
N GLY A 294 11.41 16.65 9.75
CA GLY A 294 11.24 17.68 8.72
C GLY A 294 12.34 17.71 7.66
N GLY A 295 13.51 17.12 7.92
CA GLY A 295 14.73 17.35 7.15
C GLY A 295 15.61 18.43 7.79
N LEU A 296 16.77 18.65 7.18
CA LEU A 296 17.78 19.63 7.61
C LEU A 296 18.31 20.36 6.37
N VAL A 297 17.85 21.60 6.17
CA VAL A 297 18.12 22.39 4.97
C VAL A 297 17.89 23.88 5.23
N LYS A 298 18.60 24.72 4.49
CA LYS A 298 18.35 26.17 4.40
C LYS A 298 18.01 26.52 2.96
N PHE A 299 17.01 27.35 2.73
CA PHE A 299 16.71 27.91 1.41
C PHE A 299 17.39 29.27 1.27
N SER A 300 17.93 29.57 0.09
CA SER A 300 18.39 30.92 -0.25
C SER A 300 17.21 31.82 -0.59
N ASP A 301 17.45 33.13 -0.65
CA ASP A 301 16.47 34.13 -1.11
C ASP A 301 15.94 33.86 -2.53
N SER A 302 16.65 33.04 -3.31
CA SER A 302 16.23 32.55 -4.62
C SER A 302 15.51 31.19 -4.60
N GLY A 303 15.09 30.69 -3.42
CA GLY A 303 14.42 29.40 -3.25
C GLY A 303 15.29 28.15 -3.46
N LYS A 304 16.64 28.28 -3.50
CA LYS A 304 17.54 27.13 -3.72
C LYS A 304 17.94 26.50 -2.39
N ALA A 305 17.81 25.18 -2.27
CA ALA A 305 18.30 24.43 -1.12
C ALA A 305 19.83 24.56 -0.96
N ARG A 306 20.28 24.83 0.26
CA ARG A 306 21.66 24.95 0.73
C ARG A 306 21.83 24.08 1.96
N GLN A 307 23.07 23.69 2.21
CA GLN A 307 23.42 22.94 3.41
C GLN A 307 23.11 23.77 4.65
N HIS A 308 22.58 23.12 5.67
CA HIS A 308 22.37 23.67 7.00
C HIS A 308 22.97 22.71 8.02
N SER A 309 23.46 23.28 9.12
CA SER A 309 24.18 22.55 10.16
C SER A 309 23.52 22.78 11.50
N VAL A 310 23.41 21.71 12.27
CA VAL A 310 22.91 21.70 13.65
C VAL A 310 23.95 21.01 14.52
N SER A 311 24.22 21.58 15.68
CA SER A 311 25.18 21.05 16.66
C SER A 311 24.44 20.57 17.91
N VAL A 312 24.69 19.32 18.32
CA VAL A 312 24.13 18.72 19.55
C VAL A 312 25.28 18.22 20.42
N ARG A 313 25.34 18.71 21.66
CA ARG A 313 26.30 18.23 22.67
C ARG A 313 25.73 17.02 23.40
N ILE A 314 26.53 15.97 23.52
CA ILE A 314 26.21 14.77 24.29
C ILE A 314 27.14 14.73 25.51
N GLU A 315 26.53 14.63 26.68
CA GLU A 315 27.22 14.48 27.96
C GLU A 315 26.66 13.27 28.71
N GLN A 316 27.47 12.69 29.57
CA GLN A 316 27.11 11.54 30.38
C GLN A 316 27.57 11.74 31.82
N ARG A 317 26.89 11.07 32.76
CA ARG A 317 27.41 10.88 34.11
C ARG A 317 26.86 9.60 34.71
N LEU A 318 27.58 9.01 35.64
CA LEU A 318 27.03 7.94 36.45
C LEU A 318 25.88 8.51 37.30
N VAL A 319 24.80 7.76 37.52
CA VAL A 319 23.63 8.25 38.29
C VAL A 319 24.02 8.75 39.69
N THR A 320 25.07 8.19 40.29
CA THR A 320 25.59 8.58 41.61
C THR A 320 26.60 9.73 41.56
N ALA A 321 27.01 10.17 40.37
CA ALA A 321 27.97 11.26 40.19
C ALA A 321 27.24 12.59 39.98
N GLU A 322 27.84 13.67 40.47
CA GLU A 322 27.29 15.01 40.30
C GLU A 322 27.77 15.68 39.01
N GLU A 323 29.03 15.44 38.63
CA GLU A 323 29.67 16.07 37.47
C GLU A 323 29.31 15.40 36.14
N TRP A 324 29.07 16.22 35.12
CA TRP A 324 28.84 15.78 33.74
C TRP A 324 30.15 15.66 32.96
N GLN A 325 30.30 14.55 32.25
CA GLN A 325 31.45 14.26 31.39
C GLN A 325 31.05 14.45 29.93
N PRO A 326 31.81 15.21 29.13
CA PRO A 326 31.53 15.33 27.71
C PRO A 326 31.82 14.01 26.99
N VAL A 327 30.87 13.54 26.18
CA VAL A 327 31.05 12.39 25.29
C VAL A 327 31.56 12.87 23.95
N THR A 328 30.76 13.71 23.28
CA THR A 328 31.09 14.31 21.99
C THR A 328 30.15 15.46 21.66
N GLN A 329 30.51 16.29 20.68
CA GLN A 329 29.61 17.23 20.01
C GLN A 329 29.36 16.74 18.59
N LEU A 330 28.10 16.54 18.24
CA LEU A 330 27.68 16.13 16.90
C LEU A 330 27.36 17.36 16.07
N ASP A 331 28.19 17.66 15.07
CA ASP A 331 27.93 18.70 14.07
C ASP A 331 27.28 18.07 12.82
N ILE A 332 25.95 18.00 12.84
CA ILE A 332 25.16 17.34 11.80
C ILE A 332 24.90 18.35 10.69
N THR A 333 25.47 18.10 9.52
CA THR A 333 25.28 18.94 8.32
C THR A 333 24.56 18.16 7.23
N ALA A 334 23.49 18.73 6.69
CA ALA A 334 22.77 18.13 5.57
C ALA A 334 22.15 19.19 4.65
N LYS A 335 21.72 18.75 3.47
CA LYS A 335 20.95 19.51 2.49
C LYS A 335 19.75 18.66 2.08
N LYS A 336 18.91 18.31 3.05
CA LYS A 336 17.80 17.35 2.90
C LYS A 336 16.48 17.95 3.31
N ILE A 337 15.47 17.79 2.46
CA ILE A 337 14.08 18.25 2.69
C ILE A 337 13.22 17.07 3.20
N GLU A 338 13.68 15.86 2.94
CA GLU A 338 13.16 14.61 3.49
C GLU A 338 13.71 14.35 4.90
N GLY A 339 12.91 13.68 5.72
CA GLY A 339 13.33 13.34 7.07
C GLY A 339 14.37 12.22 7.09
N PHE A 340 15.31 12.27 8.03
CA PHE A 340 16.36 11.26 8.19
C PHE A 340 16.73 11.08 9.66
N TYR A 341 17.46 10.00 9.95
CA TYR A 341 17.94 9.68 11.29
C TYR A 341 19.47 9.74 11.38
N ARG A 342 19.97 10.01 12.57
CA ARG A 342 21.39 9.85 12.91
C ARG A 342 21.50 9.06 14.20
N GLN A 343 22.37 8.06 14.20
CA GLN A 343 22.66 7.26 15.37
C GLN A 343 24.11 7.51 15.80
N HIS A 344 24.32 7.71 17.10
CA HIS A 344 25.65 7.77 17.69
C HIS A 344 25.72 6.79 18.86
N SER A 345 26.70 5.89 18.84
CA SER A 345 26.87 4.82 19.83
C SER A 345 28.27 4.88 20.42
N TRP A 346 28.39 4.66 21.73
CA TRP A 346 29.66 4.67 22.46
C TRP A 346 29.62 3.76 23.69
N GLU A 347 30.78 3.47 24.26
CA GLU A 347 30.92 2.67 25.49
C GLU A 347 31.15 3.57 26.71
N PHE A 348 30.65 3.13 27.86
CA PHE A 348 30.83 3.80 29.14
C PHE A 348 32.19 3.43 29.76
N PRO A 349 32.80 4.33 30.55
CA PRO A 349 34.03 4.06 31.29
C PRO A 349 33.92 2.88 32.26
N SER A 350 32.72 2.63 32.80
CA SER A 350 32.44 1.51 33.70
C SER A 350 31.00 1.04 33.55
N ARG A 351 30.74 -0.22 33.90
CA ARG A 351 29.37 -0.73 33.97
C ARG A 351 28.59 -0.02 35.06
N GLY A 352 27.35 0.32 34.76
CA GLY A 352 26.46 0.94 35.74
C GLY A 352 25.23 1.55 35.09
N ARG A 353 24.50 2.34 35.88
CA ARG A 353 23.37 3.14 35.38
C ARG A 353 23.86 4.57 35.12
N TRP A 354 23.69 5.04 33.90
CA TRP A 354 24.21 6.34 33.44
C TRP A 354 23.07 7.28 33.06
N GLN A 355 23.24 8.57 33.32
CA GLN A 355 22.39 9.61 32.78
C GLN A 355 23.07 10.21 31.55
N ILE A 356 22.29 10.38 30.50
CA ILE A 356 22.71 10.98 29.23
C ILE A 356 21.97 12.29 29.07
N ARG A 357 22.73 13.36 28.79
CA ARG A 357 22.22 14.70 28.54
C ARG A 357 22.52 15.09 27.11
N LEU A 358 21.47 15.46 26.39
CA LEU A 358 21.57 16.06 25.06
C LEU A 358 21.20 17.54 25.18
N THR A 359 22.07 18.41 24.66
CA THR A 359 21.83 19.85 24.61
C THR A 359 22.01 20.31 23.17
N MET A 360 20.96 20.94 22.61
CA MET A 360 21.06 21.62 21.33
C MET A 360 21.94 22.87 21.50
N LEU A 361 22.95 23.04 20.67
CA LEU A 361 23.83 24.21 20.67
C LEU A 361 23.45 25.21 19.57
N THR A 362 22.66 24.81 18.59
CA THR A 362 22.16 25.71 17.54
C THR A 362 20.88 26.39 18.01
N ASP A 363 20.87 27.72 18.01
CA ASP A 363 19.72 28.53 18.43
C ASP A 363 18.49 28.27 17.55
N GLU A 364 17.30 28.47 18.14
CA GLU A 364 16.04 28.56 17.41
C GLU A 364 16.14 29.56 16.25
N THR A 365 15.41 29.30 15.17
CA THR A 365 15.36 30.18 14.00
C THR A 365 13.94 30.63 13.76
N GLU A 366 13.74 31.95 13.65
CA GLU A 366 12.46 32.53 13.25
C GLU A 366 12.26 32.52 11.72
N SER A 367 13.36 32.29 10.98
CA SER A 367 13.33 32.24 9.52
C SER A 367 12.60 30.99 9.02
N SER A 368 11.50 31.19 8.30
CA SER A 368 10.77 30.15 7.56
C SER A 368 11.59 29.49 6.44
N GLN A 369 12.75 30.06 6.08
CA GLN A 369 13.67 29.50 5.09
C GLN A 369 14.59 28.41 5.68
N LYS A 370 14.58 28.15 6.98
CA LYS A 370 15.42 27.13 7.61
C LYS A 370 14.56 26.02 8.21
N GLN A 371 14.98 24.79 7.96
CA GLN A 371 14.40 23.61 8.58
C GLN A 371 15.49 22.92 9.40
N GLN A 372 15.29 22.86 10.71
CA GLN A 372 16.31 22.39 11.67
C GLN A 372 15.74 21.64 12.87
N ARG A 373 14.50 21.16 12.78
CA ARG A 373 13.83 20.46 13.89
C ARG A 373 14.53 19.13 14.16
N CYS A 374 15.09 18.99 15.36
CA CYS A 374 15.79 17.79 15.82
C CYS A 374 15.05 17.22 17.03
N THR A 375 14.71 15.94 16.98
CA THR A 375 14.14 15.22 18.12
C THR A 375 15.06 14.08 18.54
N TRP A 376 15.21 13.89 19.85
CA TRP A 376 15.78 12.67 20.39
C TRP A 376 14.70 11.58 20.33
N ALA A 377 14.82 10.71 19.32
CA ALA A 377 13.84 9.69 19.02
C ALA A 377 13.91 8.53 20.00
N ALA A 378 15.11 7.97 20.22
CA ALA A 378 15.28 6.81 21.10
C ALA A 378 16.64 6.81 21.82
N LEU A 379 16.65 6.21 23.02
CA LEU A 379 17.85 5.87 23.78
C LEU A 379 17.96 4.35 23.84
N GLN A 380 19.09 3.83 23.39
CA GLN A 380 19.41 2.41 23.46
C GLN A 380 20.43 2.16 24.57
N THR A 381 20.09 1.28 25.50
CA THR A 381 21.02 0.76 26.51
C THR A 381 21.71 -0.48 25.95
N ILE A 382 23.04 -0.46 25.89
CA ILE A 382 23.86 -1.54 25.34
C ILE A 382 24.49 -2.35 26.47
N ARG A 383 24.34 -3.67 26.40
CA ARG A 383 24.94 -4.65 27.29
C ARG A 383 25.68 -5.70 26.47
N PRO A 384 26.88 -6.15 26.87
CA PRO A 384 27.70 -7.06 26.07
C PRO A 384 27.19 -8.50 26.12
N GLU A 385 26.30 -8.83 27.06
CA GLU A 385 25.75 -10.17 27.20
C GLU A 385 24.86 -10.56 26.02
N TYR A 386 24.83 -11.86 25.74
CA TYR A 386 23.82 -12.45 24.88
C TYR A 386 22.42 -12.21 25.47
N PRO A 387 21.39 -11.89 24.67
CA PRO A 387 20.04 -11.59 25.16
C PRO A 387 19.34 -12.73 25.90
N LEU A 388 19.72 -13.97 25.66
CA LEU A 388 19.03 -15.12 26.23
C LEU A 388 19.92 -15.83 27.24
N ALA A 389 19.43 -15.99 28.46
CA ALA A 389 20.05 -16.78 29.51
C ALA A 389 19.20 -18.04 29.79
N PHE A 390 19.06 -18.88 28.76
CA PHE A 390 18.28 -20.12 28.82
C PHE A 390 19.21 -21.33 28.71
N SER A 391 19.01 -22.34 29.56
CA SER A 391 19.91 -23.50 29.66
C SER A 391 19.78 -24.48 28.50
N GLU A 392 18.60 -24.53 27.88
CA GLU A 392 18.28 -25.48 26.82
C GLU A 392 18.40 -24.87 25.42
N PRO A 393 18.68 -25.65 24.38
CA PRO A 393 18.66 -25.18 23.00
C PRO A 393 17.28 -24.67 22.55
N LEU A 394 17.22 -23.42 22.09
CA LEU A 394 16.02 -22.80 21.54
C LEU A 394 16.08 -22.71 20.02
N CYS A 395 14.95 -22.96 19.37
CA CYS A 395 14.76 -22.61 17.97
C CYS A 395 14.40 -21.13 17.85
N LEU A 396 15.27 -20.36 17.20
CA LEU A 396 15.18 -18.91 17.11
C LEU A 396 15.22 -18.48 15.66
N VAL A 397 14.51 -17.40 15.35
CA VAL A 397 14.65 -16.72 14.06
C VAL A 397 14.97 -15.26 14.31
N ALA A 398 16.12 -14.82 13.82
CA ALA A 398 16.51 -13.43 13.84
C ALA A 398 16.24 -12.81 12.45
N LEU A 399 15.62 -11.63 12.44
CA LEU A 399 15.37 -10.86 11.24
C LEU A 399 16.04 -9.50 11.33
N ARG A 400 16.60 -9.04 10.21
CA ARG A 400 17.01 -7.66 10.00
C ARG A 400 16.29 -7.13 8.77
N VAL A 401 15.38 -6.18 8.97
CA VAL A 401 14.48 -5.67 7.92
C VAL A 401 14.73 -4.19 7.69
N LYS A 402 14.95 -3.81 6.43
CA LYS A 402 15.06 -2.40 6.03
C LYS A 402 13.69 -1.77 5.83
N ALA A 403 13.54 -0.51 6.24
CA ALA A 403 12.34 0.26 5.92
C ALA A 403 12.31 0.61 4.42
N THR A 404 11.28 0.15 3.71
CA THR A 404 11.06 0.36 2.27
C THR A 404 9.62 0.79 2.01
N HIS A 405 9.26 1.08 0.75
CA HIS A 405 7.88 1.43 0.39
C HIS A 405 6.87 0.33 0.78
N GLN A 406 7.30 -0.94 0.64
CA GLN A 406 6.48 -2.11 0.96
C GLN A 406 6.52 -2.43 2.46
N LEU A 407 7.66 -2.18 3.12
CA LEU A 407 7.88 -2.46 4.55
C LEU A 407 7.97 -1.13 5.31
N ASN A 408 6.82 -0.54 5.58
CA ASN A 408 6.65 0.75 6.24
C ASN A 408 5.52 0.67 7.28
N GLY A 409 5.65 1.43 8.36
CA GLY A 409 4.72 1.42 9.49
C GLY A 409 4.82 0.17 10.35
N ALA A 410 3.68 -0.32 10.82
CA ALA A 410 3.59 -1.53 11.63
C ALA A 410 3.61 -2.76 10.72
N LEU A 411 4.62 -3.61 10.88
CA LEU A 411 4.74 -4.86 10.15
C LEU A 411 3.75 -5.89 10.69
N ASP A 412 3.18 -6.69 9.79
CA ASP A 412 2.26 -7.77 10.16
C ASP A 412 2.99 -8.93 10.86
N ASN A 413 2.25 -9.91 11.36
CA ASN A 413 2.82 -11.05 12.09
C ASN A 413 3.82 -11.84 11.22
N PHE A 414 5.02 -12.02 11.73
CA PHE A 414 5.96 -13.00 11.22
C PHE A 414 5.53 -14.41 11.63
N SER A 415 5.40 -15.32 10.68
CA SER A 415 5.01 -16.71 10.92
C SER A 415 5.82 -17.69 10.06
N ALA A 416 5.86 -18.95 10.48
CA ALA A 416 6.41 -20.06 9.70
C ALA A 416 5.64 -21.36 9.96
N ILE A 417 5.79 -22.33 9.07
CA ILE A 417 5.40 -23.72 9.33
C ILE A 417 6.49 -24.34 10.19
N ALA A 418 6.13 -24.72 11.42
CA ALA A 418 7.01 -25.38 12.36
C ALA A 418 6.68 -26.87 12.43
N GLU A 419 7.72 -27.70 12.31
CA GLU A 419 7.64 -29.15 12.42
C GLU A 419 8.60 -29.64 13.49
N ARG A 420 8.19 -30.67 14.24
CA ARG A 420 8.98 -31.26 15.32
C ARG A 420 9.74 -32.51 14.84
N PRO A 421 11.09 -32.46 14.70
CA PRO A 421 11.91 -33.66 14.70
C PRO A 421 11.95 -34.28 16.09
N CYS A 422 11.56 -35.56 16.20
CA CYS A 422 11.72 -36.34 17.42
C CYS A 422 11.98 -37.81 17.08
N LEU A 423 12.13 -38.65 18.11
CA LEU A 423 12.25 -40.10 17.91
C LEU A 423 10.91 -40.65 17.43
N ASP A 424 10.89 -41.11 16.19
CA ASP A 424 9.75 -41.71 15.53
C ASP A 424 10.02 -43.18 15.19
N TRP A 425 9.03 -44.04 15.39
CA TRP A 425 9.17 -45.47 15.12
C TRP A 425 9.10 -45.74 13.62
N ASP A 426 10.11 -46.43 13.10
CA ASP A 426 10.14 -46.88 11.71
C ASP A 426 9.80 -48.37 11.61
N HIS A 427 8.54 -48.66 11.25
CA HIS A 427 8.01 -50.03 11.12
C HIS A 427 8.75 -50.90 10.09
N LEU A 428 9.50 -50.30 9.15
CA LEU A 428 10.28 -51.05 8.15
C LEU A 428 11.62 -51.54 8.71
N THR A 429 12.28 -50.72 9.52
CA THR A 429 13.59 -51.04 10.11
C THR A 429 13.48 -51.53 11.56
N GLU A 430 12.30 -51.45 12.17
CA GLU A 430 12.02 -51.75 13.57
C GLU A 430 12.93 -50.97 14.53
N THR A 431 13.18 -49.69 14.21
CA THR A 431 14.02 -48.80 15.03
C THR A 431 13.39 -47.43 15.25
N TRP A 432 13.77 -46.77 16.33
CA TRP A 432 13.43 -45.37 16.58
C TRP A 432 14.44 -44.46 15.90
N VAL A 433 14.00 -43.71 14.91
CA VAL A 433 14.83 -42.79 14.11
C VAL A 433 14.42 -41.34 14.37
N SER A 434 15.39 -40.42 14.36
CA SER A 434 15.07 -39.00 14.49
C SER A 434 14.55 -38.46 13.17
N ARG A 435 13.28 -38.06 13.12
CA ARG A 435 12.65 -37.40 11.95
C ARG A 435 11.44 -36.57 12.35
N VAL A 436 10.99 -35.72 11.45
CA VAL A 436 9.71 -35.00 11.60
C VAL A 436 8.54 -35.98 11.55
N THR A 437 7.62 -35.85 12.51
CA THR A 437 6.46 -36.75 12.65
C THR A 437 5.24 -36.03 13.21
N ARG A 438 4.06 -36.53 12.87
CA ARG A 438 2.76 -36.12 13.42
C ARG A 438 2.09 -37.25 14.22
N ASN A 439 2.78 -38.38 14.39
CA ASN A 439 2.22 -39.55 15.06
C ASN A 439 2.08 -39.30 16.57
N PRO A 440 0.89 -39.47 17.16
CA PRO A 440 0.66 -39.25 18.59
C PRO A 440 1.61 -40.04 19.49
N ALA A 441 1.99 -41.27 19.14
CA ALA A 441 2.87 -42.10 19.96
C ALA A 441 4.30 -41.55 20.06
N ALA A 442 4.83 -41.05 18.95
CA ALA A 442 6.15 -40.42 18.92
C ALA A 442 6.15 -39.08 19.69
N LEU A 443 5.07 -38.30 19.57
CA LEU A 443 4.91 -37.03 20.29
C LEU A 443 4.69 -37.26 21.80
N TYR A 444 3.97 -38.31 22.18
CA TYR A 444 3.79 -38.73 23.58
C TYR A 444 5.14 -39.08 24.21
N ARG A 445 5.95 -39.88 23.52
CA ARG A 445 7.34 -40.17 23.93
C ARG A 445 8.15 -38.89 24.06
N TYR A 446 8.09 -38.02 23.05
CA TYR A 446 8.83 -36.75 23.06
C TYR A 446 8.47 -35.91 24.30
N VAL A 447 7.19 -35.72 24.62
CA VAL A 447 6.76 -34.93 25.78
C VAL A 447 7.30 -35.48 27.10
N LEU A 448 7.33 -36.81 27.27
CA LEU A 448 7.90 -37.44 28.47
C LEU A 448 9.42 -37.23 28.61
N GLN A 449 10.14 -37.17 27.49
CA GLN A 449 11.61 -37.10 27.45
C GLN A 449 12.15 -35.69 27.20
N SER A 450 11.27 -34.75 26.84
CA SER A 450 11.63 -33.39 26.44
C SER A 450 12.32 -32.63 27.58
N PRO A 451 13.30 -31.76 27.27
CA PRO A 451 13.87 -30.85 28.26
C PRO A 451 12.84 -29.85 28.83
N ALA A 452 11.72 -29.65 28.15
CA ALA A 452 10.60 -28.85 28.67
C ALA A 452 9.89 -29.51 29.86
N ASN A 453 10.04 -30.83 30.03
CA ASN A 453 9.53 -31.56 31.19
C ASN A 453 10.55 -31.41 32.33
N PRO A 454 10.19 -30.83 33.50
CA PRO A 454 11.10 -30.71 34.64
C PRO A 454 11.62 -32.04 35.19
N ARG A 455 10.94 -33.16 34.86
CA ARG A 455 11.35 -34.52 35.23
C ARG A 455 11.33 -35.43 34.00
N PRO A 456 12.30 -35.29 33.07
CA PRO A 456 12.38 -36.12 31.87
C PRO A 456 12.49 -37.59 32.24
N GLN A 457 11.78 -38.45 31.51
CA GLN A 457 11.80 -39.89 31.74
C GLN A 457 12.86 -40.57 30.87
N SER A 458 13.61 -41.50 31.46
CA SER A 458 14.55 -42.34 30.70
C SER A 458 13.79 -43.42 29.91
N ASP A 459 14.45 -44.00 28.90
CA ASP A 459 13.89 -45.12 28.12
C ASP A 459 13.46 -46.31 29.00
N ALA A 460 14.14 -46.55 30.13
CA ALA A 460 13.79 -47.63 31.06
C ALA A 460 12.47 -47.41 31.83
N GLN A 461 12.02 -46.15 31.91
CA GLN A 461 10.79 -45.70 32.57
C GLN A 461 9.63 -45.55 31.57
N ILE A 462 9.81 -45.98 30.33
CA ILE A 462 8.79 -45.95 29.29
C ILE A 462 8.64 -47.36 28.73
N ASP A 463 7.40 -47.83 28.59
CA ASP A 463 7.11 -49.07 27.88
C ASP A 463 7.20 -48.84 26.37
N LEU A 464 8.44 -48.90 25.85
CA LEU A 464 8.70 -48.64 24.43
C LEU A 464 8.04 -49.66 23.51
N ALA A 465 7.83 -50.91 23.94
CA ALA A 465 7.17 -51.93 23.12
C ALA A 465 5.69 -51.59 22.96
N GLN A 466 5.03 -51.17 24.05
CA GLN A 466 3.64 -50.71 23.98
C GLN A 466 3.49 -49.45 23.11
N LEU A 467 4.45 -48.52 23.16
CA LEU A 467 4.43 -47.34 22.29
C LEU A 467 4.68 -47.66 20.81
N GLN A 468 5.48 -48.69 20.48
CA GLN A 468 5.70 -49.14 19.10
C GLN A 468 4.40 -49.68 18.49
N ASP A 469 3.73 -50.57 19.22
CA ASP A 469 2.43 -51.12 18.80
C ASP A 469 1.36 -50.02 18.66
N TRP A 470 1.33 -49.05 19.58
CA TRP A 470 0.43 -47.90 19.46
C TRP A 470 0.79 -46.98 18.28
N HIS A 471 2.08 -46.78 18.00
CA HIS A 471 2.53 -46.00 16.84
C HIS A 471 2.03 -46.61 15.53
N ASP A 472 2.19 -47.92 15.37
CA ASP A 472 1.72 -48.65 14.18
C ASP A 472 0.20 -48.60 14.05
N PHE A 473 -0.53 -48.70 15.17
CA PHE A 473 -1.97 -48.52 15.19
C PHE A 473 -2.38 -47.11 14.69
N CYS A 474 -1.73 -46.06 15.19
CA CYS A 474 -1.96 -44.69 14.73
C CYS A 474 -1.64 -44.53 13.23
N ARG A 475 -0.56 -45.16 12.75
CA ARG A 475 -0.18 -45.15 11.33
C ARG A 475 -1.23 -45.80 10.44
N ILE A 476 -1.70 -47.00 10.81
CA ILE A 476 -2.69 -47.77 10.04
C ILE A 476 -4.04 -47.04 10.01
N ARG A 477 -4.45 -46.43 11.13
CA ARG A 477 -5.72 -45.69 11.23
C ARG A 477 -5.61 -44.23 10.76
N GLY A 478 -4.42 -43.76 10.39
CA GLY A 478 -4.18 -42.38 9.95
C GLY A 478 -4.55 -41.36 11.03
N LEU A 479 -4.10 -41.57 12.27
CA LEU A 479 -4.33 -40.69 13.41
C LEU A 479 -3.13 -39.75 13.61
N THR A 480 -3.41 -38.46 13.77
CA THR A 480 -2.38 -37.42 13.88
C THR A 480 -2.63 -36.47 15.05
N TYR A 481 -1.56 -35.78 15.47
CA TYR A 481 -1.62 -34.71 16.45
C TYR A 481 -0.64 -33.59 16.09
N SER A 482 -1.13 -32.35 15.99
CA SER A 482 -0.37 -31.14 15.75
C SER A 482 -0.95 -29.98 16.56
N LYS A 483 -0.18 -29.43 17.50
CA LYS A 483 -0.59 -28.32 18.38
C LYS A 483 0.65 -27.58 18.86
N VAL A 484 0.54 -26.27 19.03
CA VAL A 484 1.54 -25.48 19.76
C VAL A 484 1.08 -25.34 21.20
N ILE A 485 1.98 -25.63 22.14
CA ILE A 485 1.75 -25.39 23.56
C ILE A 485 2.52 -24.13 23.95
N ASP A 486 1.82 -23.01 24.05
CA ASP A 486 2.37 -21.70 24.42
C ASP A 486 1.68 -21.07 25.66
N GLY A 487 0.67 -21.74 26.21
CA GLY A 487 0.02 -21.42 27.48
C GLY A 487 0.71 -22.02 28.71
N THR A 488 0.44 -21.44 29.89
CA THR A 488 0.92 -21.91 31.20
C THR A 488 -0.13 -22.74 31.97
N ASP A 489 -1.30 -22.94 31.38
CA ASP A 489 -2.49 -23.53 31.98
C ASP A 489 -2.56 -25.06 31.85
N ILE A 490 -1.91 -25.64 30.84
CA ILE A 490 -1.94 -27.08 30.60
C ILE A 490 -0.90 -27.83 31.46
N THR A 491 -1.36 -28.88 32.16
CA THR A 491 -0.45 -29.76 32.91
C THR A 491 0.12 -30.86 32.02
N LEU A 492 1.24 -31.47 32.43
CA LEU A 492 1.82 -32.62 31.73
C LEU A 492 0.80 -33.76 31.56
N ARG A 493 -0.01 -34.04 32.59
CA ARG A 493 -1.01 -35.12 32.53
C ARG A 493 -2.10 -34.83 31.52
N ASP A 494 -2.56 -33.58 31.45
CA ASP A 494 -3.61 -33.16 30.51
C ASP A 494 -3.08 -33.20 29.08
N LEU A 495 -1.84 -32.73 28.84
CA LEU A 495 -1.19 -32.83 27.53
C LEU A 495 -1.02 -34.28 27.08
N LEU A 496 -0.56 -35.17 27.98
CA LEU A 496 -0.45 -36.60 27.68
C LEU A 496 -1.82 -37.23 27.41
N ALA A 497 -2.88 -36.80 28.09
CA ALA A 497 -4.24 -37.25 27.84
C ALA A 497 -4.79 -36.74 26.50
N GLU A 498 -4.51 -35.49 26.12
CA GLU A 498 -4.86 -34.94 24.80
C GLU A 498 -4.18 -35.73 23.68
N ILE A 499 -2.85 -35.93 23.77
CA ILE A 499 -2.08 -36.67 22.75
C ILE A 499 -2.56 -38.12 22.67
N ALA A 500 -2.74 -38.78 23.82
CA ALA A 500 -3.25 -40.15 23.85
C ALA A 500 -4.67 -40.23 23.25
N GLY A 501 -5.55 -39.29 23.61
CA GLY A 501 -6.92 -39.21 23.10
C GLY A 501 -6.96 -39.02 21.58
N ALA A 502 -6.06 -38.22 21.01
CA ALA A 502 -5.93 -38.06 19.57
C ALA A 502 -5.55 -39.38 18.85
N GLY A 503 -4.80 -40.26 19.52
CA GLY A 503 -4.47 -41.61 19.05
C GLY A 503 -5.39 -42.72 19.57
N ARG A 504 -6.61 -42.42 20.03
CA ARG A 504 -7.58 -43.38 20.61
C ARG A 504 -7.03 -44.19 21.79
N ALA A 505 -6.24 -43.54 22.64
CA ALA A 505 -5.64 -44.14 23.81
C ALA A 505 -5.85 -43.27 25.06
N ALA A 506 -5.55 -43.84 26.22
CA ALA A 506 -5.46 -43.13 27.49
C ALA A 506 -4.07 -43.36 28.12
N PRO A 507 -3.48 -42.35 28.79
CA PRO A 507 -2.21 -42.51 29.45
C PRO A 507 -2.33 -43.51 30.62
N ARG A 508 -1.36 -44.42 30.73
CA ARG A 508 -1.24 -45.38 31.83
C ARG A 508 0.14 -45.27 32.48
N HIS A 509 0.19 -45.44 33.80
CA HIS A 509 1.46 -45.55 34.53
C HIS A 509 1.34 -46.72 35.51
N ASP A 510 2.18 -47.73 35.36
CA ASP A 510 2.11 -48.98 36.15
C ASP A 510 2.84 -48.90 37.51
N GLY A 511 3.40 -47.72 37.83
CA GLY A 511 4.20 -47.48 39.03
C GLY A 511 5.71 -47.44 38.75
N LEU A 512 6.16 -47.99 37.63
CA LEU A 512 7.56 -47.98 37.20
C LEU A 512 7.76 -47.38 35.80
N ARG A 513 6.80 -47.61 34.89
CA ARG A 513 6.85 -47.21 33.49
C ARG A 513 5.59 -46.48 33.05
N TRP A 514 5.79 -45.50 32.18
CA TRP A 514 4.75 -44.87 31.38
C TRP A 514 4.40 -45.73 30.18
N GLY A 515 3.11 -45.85 29.91
CA GLY A 515 2.57 -46.54 28.76
C GLY A 515 1.21 -45.97 28.37
N VAL A 516 0.50 -46.69 27.51
CA VAL A 516 -0.81 -46.28 27.04
C VAL A 516 -1.77 -47.46 27.03
N THR A 517 -3.04 -47.17 27.29
CA THR A 517 -4.13 -48.10 27.13
C THR A 517 -4.86 -47.71 25.85
N VAL A 518 -4.84 -48.57 24.83
CA VAL A 518 -5.48 -48.30 23.54
C VAL A 518 -6.86 -48.97 23.50
N ASP A 519 -7.89 -48.24 23.07
CA ASP A 519 -9.23 -48.78 22.87
C ASP A 519 -9.27 -49.55 21.54
N ARG A 520 -9.28 -50.89 21.61
CA ARG A 520 -9.30 -51.76 20.43
C ARG A 520 -10.28 -52.92 20.63
N PRO A 521 -11.08 -53.28 19.62
CA PRO A 521 -12.07 -54.34 19.75
C PRO A 521 -11.47 -55.76 19.78
N ASP A 522 -10.24 -55.94 19.30
CA ASP A 522 -9.57 -57.22 19.03
C ASP A 522 -8.62 -57.69 20.15
N GLN A 523 -8.80 -57.21 21.38
CA GLN A 523 -7.97 -57.65 22.51
C GLN A 523 -8.46 -59.00 23.10
N PRO A 524 -7.53 -59.86 23.56
CA PRO A 524 -7.88 -61.09 24.24
C PRO A 524 -8.59 -60.81 25.56
N VAL A 525 -9.51 -61.69 25.96
CA VAL A 525 -10.16 -61.64 27.28
C VAL A 525 -9.14 -62.02 28.36
N ILE A 526 -8.85 -61.10 29.27
CA ILE A 526 -7.83 -61.21 30.31
C ILE A 526 -8.39 -61.80 31.61
N ASP A 527 -9.65 -61.51 31.96
CA ASP A 527 -10.27 -61.99 33.20
C ASP A 527 -11.78 -62.31 33.03
N HIS A 528 -12.30 -63.13 33.94
CA HIS A 528 -13.70 -63.56 34.00
C HIS A 528 -14.31 -63.20 35.36
N ILE A 529 -15.35 -62.37 35.32
CA ILE A 529 -16.13 -61.96 36.48
C ILE A 529 -17.45 -62.72 36.48
N SER A 530 -17.82 -63.26 37.63
CA SER A 530 -19.06 -63.99 37.84
C SER A 530 -19.60 -63.76 39.26
N PRO A 531 -20.84 -64.16 39.57
CA PRO A 531 -21.35 -64.09 40.94
C PRO A 531 -20.55 -64.93 41.95
N ARG A 532 -19.62 -65.78 41.49
CA ARG A 532 -18.74 -66.58 42.36
C ARG A 532 -17.52 -65.83 42.89
N ASN A 533 -17.04 -64.81 42.17
CA ASN A 533 -15.85 -64.05 42.55
C ASN A 533 -16.13 -62.54 42.72
N SER A 534 -17.40 -62.14 42.64
CA SER A 534 -17.79 -60.74 42.72
C SER A 534 -19.21 -60.59 43.27
N TRP A 535 -19.52 -59.42 43.84
CA TRP A 535 -20.84 -59.05 44.36
C TRP A 535 -21.14 -57.57 44.07
N GLY A 536 -22.37 -57.15 44.38
CA GLY A 536 -22.77 -55.74 44.26
C GLY A 536 -22.81 -55.22 42.82
N PHE A 537 -23.19 -56.09 41.86
CA PHE A 537 -23.34 -55.69 40.46
C PHE A 537 -24.37 -54.58 40.30
N LYS A 538 -24.01 -53.52 39.59
CA LYS A 538 -24.87 -52.41 39.19
C LYS A 538 -24.72 -52.15 37.71
N SER A 539 -25.83 -51.86 37.04
CA SER A 539 -25.86 -51.39 35.66
C SER A 539 -26.57 -50.05 35.62
N THR A 540 -25.94 -49.04 35.04
CA THR A 540 -26.51 -47.71 34.85
C THR A 540 -26.55 -47.41 33.36
N ARG A 541 -27.73 -47.06 32.85
CA ARG A 541 -27.92 -46.68 31.45
C ARG A 541 -28.15 -45.18 31.34
N THR A 542 -27.38 -44.53 30.47
CA THR A 542 -27.61 -43.13 30.13
C THR A 542 -28.50 -43.06 28.89
N TYR A 543 -29.63 -42.37 29.02
CA TYR A 543 -30.48 -42.01 27.87
C TYR A 543 -30.15 -40.59 27.46
N ILE A 544 -29.56 -40.45 26.27
CA ILE A 544 -29.26 -39.15 25.69
C ILE A 544 -30.36 -38.74 24.71
N ASP A 545 -30.67 -37.46 24.68
CA ASP A 545 -31.39 -36.84 23.57
C ASP A 545 -30.33 -36.24 22.64
N PRO A 546 -30.01 -36.89 21.50
CA PRO A 546 -28.87 -36.51 20.69
C PRO A 546 -29.10 -35.16 19.98
N PRO A 547 -28.07 -34.29 19.86
CA PRO A 547 -28.16 -33.11 19.01
C PRO A 547 -28.30 -33.51 17.53
N HIS A 548 -28.75 -32.59 16.67
CA HIS A 548 -28.83 -32.86 15.22
C HIS A 548 -27.43 -33.02 14.61
N ALA A 549 -26.42 -32.32 15.15
CA ALA A 549 -25.02 -32.44 14.73
C ALA A 549 -24.03 -32.03 15.82
N PHE A 550 -22.81 -32.56 15.72
CA PHE A 550 -21.65 -32.01 16.43
C PHE A 550 -21.01 -30.90 15.62
N ARG A 551 -20.64 -29.82 16.30
CA ARG A 551 -19.91 -28.69 15.76
C ARG A 551 -18.46 -28.79 16.22
N VAL A 552 -17.57 -29.13 15.29
CA VAL A 552 -16.15 -29.36 15.60
C VAL A 552 -15.32 -28.23 15.04
N LYS A 553 -14.57 -27.55 15.91
CA LYS A 553 -13.62 -26.49 15.51
C LYS A 553 -12.21 -27.07 15.45
N PHE A 554 -11.50 -26.78 14.37
CA PHE A 554 -10.14 -27.26 14.15
C PHE A 554 -9.33 -26.29 13.28
N GLN A 555 -8.01 -26.49 13.21
CA GLN A 555 -7.14 -25.72 12.31
C GLN A 555 -6.93 -26.51 11.02
N ASP A 556 -7.43 -26.03 9.90
CA ASP A 556 -7.45 -26.78 8.65
C ASP A 556 -6.09 -26.74 7.94
N ALA A 557 -5.40 -27.90 7.88
CA ALA A 557 -4.11 -28.01 7.21
C ALA A 557 -4.17 -27.70 5.69
N GLU A 558 -5.32 -27.91 5.04
CA GLU A 558 -5.52 -27.56 3.62
C GLU A 558 -5.76 -26.05 3.40
N ASN A 559 -6.11 -25.32 4.46
CA ASN A 559 -6.33 -23.87 4.47
C ASN A 559 -5.28 -23.13 5.30
N ASP A 560 -4.03 -23.56 5.23
CA ASP A 560 -2.91 -22.92 5.90
C ASP A 560 -3.07 -22.78 7.44
N PHE A 561 -3.73 -23.78 8.05
CA PHE A 561 -4.05 -23.87 9.48
C PHE A 561 -4.98 -22.76 9.99
N LYS A 562 -5.75 -22.13 9.10
CA LYS A 562 -6.82 -21.21 9.50
C LYS A 562 -7.93 -21.96 10.24
N PRO A 563 -8.60 -21.30 11.21
CA PRO A 563 -9.67 -21.93 11.97
C PRO A 563 -10.84 -22.26 11.04
N ALA A 564 -11.28 -23.52 11.08
CA ALA A 564 -12.42 -24.04 10.35
C ALA A 564 -13.42 -24.72 11.31
N GLU A 565 -14.63 -24.91 10.82
CA GLU A 565 -15.71 -25.56 11.57
C GLU A 565 -16.40 -26.59 10.69
N TRP A 566 -16.58 -27.81 11.20
CA TRP A 566 -17.35 -28.86 10.53
C TRP A 566 -18.55 -29.27 11.38
N LEU A 567 -19.74 -29.15 10.80
CA LEU A 567 -20.99 -29.72 11.32
C LEU A 567 -21.14 -31.19 10.91
N VAL A 568 -20.88 -32.10 11.85
CA VAL A 568 -20.98 -33.55 11.66
C VAL A 568 -22.36 -34.02 12.13
N ARG A 569 -23.27 -34.28 11.19
CA ARG A 569 -24.64 -34.74 11.47
C ARG A 569 -24.66 -36.00 12.32
N TRP A 570 -25.65 -36.13 13.20
CA TRP A 570 -25.89 -37.35 13.95
C TRP A 570 -26.26 -38.51 13.01
N PRO A 571 -25.81 -39.76 13.27
CA PRO A 571 -26.16 -40.91 12.43
C PRO A 571 -27.68 -41.07 12.31
N GLY A 572 -28.19 -41.17 11.07
CA GLY A 572 -29.62 -41.32 10.79
C GLY A 572 -30.46 -40.03 10.82
N HIS A 573 -29.89 -38.88 11.21
CA HIS A 573 -30.62 -37.61 11.15
C HIS A 573 -30.68 -37.07 9.71
N THR A 574 -31.90 -36.82 9.23
CA THR A 574 -32.18 -36.22 7.92
C THR A 574 -33.00 -34.95 8.10
N GLY A 575 -32.53 -33.80 7.59
CA GLY A 575 -33.23 -32.52 7.73
C GLY A 575 -32.28 -31.34 7.97
N GLU A 576 -32.85 -30.20 8.36
CA GLU A 576 -32.10 -29.01 8.78
C GLU A 576 -31.50 -29.18 10.18
N ILE A 577 -30.33 -28.57 10.40
CA ILE A 577 -29.56 -28.69 11.64
C ILE A 577 -29.86 -27.48 12.52
N ASP A 578 -30.84 -27.60 13.42
CA ASP A 578 -31.19 -26.53 14.36
C ASP A 578 -30.48 -26.64 15.71
N LEU A 579 -30.27 -27.88 16.20
CA LEU A 579 -29.64 -28.16 17.49
C LEU A 579 -28.23 -28.71 17.30
N THR A 580 -27.22 -27.99 17.81
CA THR A 580 -25.81 -28.40 17.72
C THR A 580 -25.14 -28.38 19.08
N GLU A 581 -24.19 -29.29 19.27
CA GLU A 581 -23.31 -29.35 20.43
C GLU A 581 -21.85 -29.22 19.99
N VAL A 582 -21.04 -28.49 20.77
CA VAL A 582 -19.62 -28.31 20.44
C VAL A 582 -18.83 -29.52 20.91
N LEU A 583 -18.06 -30.12 19.99
CA LEU A 583 -17.12 -31.18 20.32
C LEU A 583 -15.69 -30.67 20.08
N GLU A 584 -14.85 -30.75 21.11
CA GLU A 584 -13.45 -30.35 21.04
C GLU A 584 -12.55 -31.55 20.73
N LEU A 585 -11.78 -31.45 19.65
CA LEU A 585 -10.80 -32.46 19.23
C LEU A 585 -9.43 -31.78 19.11
N PRO A 586 -8.74 -31.51 20.24
CA PRO A 586 -7.50 -30.74 20.23
C PRO A 586 -6.41 -31.44 19.42
N GLY A 587 -5.67 -30.65 18.66
CA GLY A 587 -4.51 -31.09 17.89
C GLY A 587 -4.82 -31.83 16.58
N LYS A 588 -6.09 -32.01 16.19
CA LYS A 588 -6.43 -32.56 14.88
C LYS A 588 -6.52 -31.45 13.84
N THR A 589 -5.81 -31.60 12.74
CA THR A 589 -5.75 -30.58 11.66
C THR A 589 -6.32 -31.06 10.34
N ASP A 590 -6.40 -32.37 10.14
CA ASP A 590 -6.83 -32.98 8.88
C ASP A 590 -8.35 -33.19 8.92
N ALA A 591 -9.08 -32.55 8.00
CA ALA A 591 -10.54 -32.51 8.05
C ALA A 591 -11.22 -33.91 7.99
N PRO A 592 -10.79 -34.87 7.13
CA PRO A 592 -11.35 -36.22 7.12
C PRO A 592 -11.14 -36.97 8.44
N GLU A 593 -10.01 -36.73 9.11
CA GLU A 593 -9.74 -37.29 10.44
C GLU A 593 -10.70 -36.72 11.48
N VAL A 594 -10.91 -35.39 11.46
CA VAL A 594 -11.85 -34.70 12.37
C VAL A 594 -13.27 -35.26 12.23
N TRP A 595 -13.75 -35.44 10.99
CA TRP A 595 -15.07 -36.03 10.74
C TRP A 595 -15.19 -37.44 11.29
N ARG A 596 -14.18 -38.30 11.03
CA ARG A 596 -14.17 -39.69 11.47
C ARG A 596 -14.16 -39.80 12.99
N GLU A 597 -13.37 -39.00 13.68
CA GLU A 597 -13.31 -39.04 15.14
C GLU A 597 -14.58 -38.46 15.79
N ALA A 598 -15.20 -37.44 15.19
CA ALA A 598 -16.50 -36.94 15.64
C ALA A 598 -17.60 -38.01 15.45
N ARG A 599 -17.62 -38.69 14.31
CA ARG A 599 -18.54 -39.80 14.03
C ARG A 599 -18.33 -40.98 14.99
N ARG A 600 -17.08 -41.30 15.34
CA ARG A 600 -16.77 -42.29 16.39
C ARG A 600 -17.41 -41.90 17.73
N ARG A 601 -17.32 -40.64 18.17
CA ARG A 601 -17.95 -40.18 19.43
C ARG A 601 -19.47 -40.35 19.42
N GLN A 602 -20.12 -40.12 18.28
CA GLN A 602 -21.56 -40.36 18.13
C GLN A 602 -21.89 -41.85 18.30
N TYR A 603 -21.11 -42.74 17.68
CA TYR A 603 -21.30 -44.18 17.84
C TYR A 603 -20.97 -44.68 19.25
N GLU A 604 -19.95 -44.14 19.92
CA GLU A 604 -19.68 -44.43 21.33
C GLU A 604 -20.90 -44.10 22.21
N ALA A 605 -21.55 -42.95 21.97
CA ALA A 605 -22.73 -42.56 22.72
C ALA A 605 -23.97 -43.46 22.44
N ILE A 606 -24.09 -44.00 21.22
CA ILE A 606 -25.19 -44.91 20.83
C ILE A 606 -24.97 -46.33 21.35
N TRP A 607 -23.76 -46.86 21.19
CA TRP A 607 -23.44 -48.28 21.41
C TRP A 607 -22.77 -48.58 22.76
N ARG A 608 -22.30 -47.57 23.50
CA ARG A 608 -21.82 -47.69 24.89
C ARG A 608 -22.66 -46.85 25.88
N PRO A 609 -24.01 -46.97 25.92
CA PRO A 609 -24.84 -46.19 26.84
C PRO A 609 -24.83 -46.74 28.28
N ASP A 610 -24.40 -48.00 28.45
CA ASP A 610 -24.44 -48.72 29.71
C ASP A 610 -23.06 -48.69 30.40
N THR A 611 -23.05 -48.37 31.70
CA THR A 611 -21.89 -48.51 32.59
C THR A 611 -22.18 -49.59 33.62
N PHE A 612 -21.26 -50.53 33.77
CA PHE A 612 -21.34 -51.63 34.72
C PHE A 612 -20.37 -51.41 35.87
N GLU A 613 -20.83 -51.65 37.10
CA GLU A 613 -20.00 -51.61 38.31
C GLU A 613 -20.12 -52.94 39.06
N VAL A 614 -19.01 -53.47 39.55
CA VAL A 614 -18.99 -54.70 40.36
C VAL A 614 -17.86 -54.64 41.38
N THR A 615 -18.06 -55.26 42.55
CA THR A 615 -17.00 -55.41 43.55
C THR A 615 -16.43 -56.82 43.46
N GLN A 616 -15.12 -56.95 43.23
CA GLN A 616 -14.42 -58.24 43.16
C GLN A 616 -13.59 -58.47 44.42
N ASP A 617 -13.61 -59.72 44.91
CA ASP A 617 -12.85 -60.13 46.09
C ASP A 617 -11.36 -60.31 45.79
N GLY A 618 -10.52 -60.00 46.78
CA GLY A 618 -9.10 -60.39 46.81
C GLY A 618 -8.08 -59.28 46.49
N PRO A 619 -6.89 -59.34 47.11
CA PRO A 619 -5.85 -58.30 47.00
C PRO A 619 -5.04 -58.36 45.70
N VAL A 620 -5.10 -59.47 44.95
CA VAL A 620 -4.34 -59.68 43.71
C VAL A 620 -5.33 -59.89 42.58
N ARG A 621 -5.25 -59.04 41.56
CA ARG A 621 -6.09 -59.08 40.36
C ARG A 621 -5.24 -59.11 39.11
N VAL A 622 -5.74 -59.75 38.06
CA VAL A 622 -5.11 -59.79 36.75
C VAL A 622 -5.60 -58.65 35.87
N ALA A 623 -6.91 -58.35 35.92
CA ALA A 623 -7.50 -57.26 35.14
C ALA A 623 -7.10 -55.86 35.66
N THR A 624 -6.71 -55.01 34.73
CA THR A 624 -6.36 -53.61 34.94
C THR A 624 -7.15 -52.71 33.99
N ARG A 625 -7.02 -51.39 34.16
CA ARG A 625 -7.72 -50.41 33.31
C ARG A 625 -7.30 -50.58 31.84
N GLY A 626 -8.28 -50.82 30.98
CA GLY A 626 -8.09 -51.10 29.56
C GLY A 626 -8.32 -52.52 29.13
N ASP A 627 -8.31 -53.45 30.08
CA ASP A 627 -8.34 -54.87 29.75
C ASP A 627 -9.74 -55.33 29.38
N HIS A 628 -9.81 -56.25 28.42
CA HIS A 628 -11.03 -56.92 28.02
C HIS A 628 -11.36 -58.03 29.01
N ILE A 629 -12.60 -58.05 29.49
CA ILE A 629 -13.08 -59.03 30.46
C ILE A 629 -14.45 -59.55 30.05
N ARG A 630 -14.79 -60.74 30.57
CA ARG A 630 -16.13 -61.30 30.45
C ARG A 630 -16.82 -61.25 31.81
N LEU A 631 -17.96 -60.56 31.87
CA LEU A 631 -18.78 -60.50 33.07
C LEU A 631 -20.04 -61.31 32.86
N SER A 632 -20.23 -62.38 33.63
CA SER A 632 -21.49 -63.10 33.73
C SER A 632 -22.25 -62.62 34.95
N ASN A 633 -23.53 -62.35 34.83
CA ASN A 633 -24.40 -62.07 35.97
C ASN A 633 -25.72 -62.83 35.83
N ASP A 634 -26.31 -63.20 36.97
CA ASP A 634 -27.57 -63.91 37.00
C ASP A 634 -28.74 -62.94 36.72
N ILE A 635 -29.62 -63.34 35.81
CA ILE A 635 -30.81 -62.59 35.40
C ILE A 635 -32.07 -63.41 35.64
N LEU A 636 -33.22 -62.74 35.74
CA LEU A 636 -34.51 -63.41 35.72
C LEU A 636 -34.89 -63.66 34.26
N ASP A 637 -34.75 -64.89 33.79
CA ASP A 637 -34.89 -65.28 32.38
C ASP A 637 -36.36 -65.27 31.96
N THR A 638 -37.23 -65.92 32.73
CA THR A 638 -38.67 -65.89 32.50
C THR A 638 -39.41 -65.63 33.80
N VAL A 639 -40.26 -64.59 33.81
CA VAL A 639 -41.16 -64.32 34.94
C VAL A 639 -42.29 -65.36 34.93
N GLN A 640 -42.31 -66.23 35.94
CA GLN A 640 -43.40 -67.17 36.15
C GLN A 640 -44.59 -66.49 36.83
N LYS A 641 -44.34 -65.61 37.81
CA LYS A 641 -45.40 -64.96 38.58
C LYS A 641 -44.94 -63.68 39.27
N ALA A 642 -45.85 -62.71 39.38
CA ALA A 642 -45.68 -61.54 40.25
C ALA A 642 -46.48 -61.76 41.54
N ALA A 643 -45.87 -61.51 42.70
CA ALA A 643 -46.48 -61.73 44.01
C ALA A 643 -46.13 -60.60 44.97
N ARG A 644 -46.90 -60.43 46.04
CA ARG A 644 -46.56 -59.51 47.13
C ARG A 644 -46.04 -60.26 48.33
N VAL A 645 -45.02 -59.69 48.95
CA VAL A 645 -44.44 -60.22 50.19
C VAL A 645 -45.43 -59.98 51.32
N ARG A 646 -45.86 -61.06 51.97
CA ARG A 646 -46.69 -60.99 53.18
C ARG A 646 -45.87 -60.86 54.44
N ARG A 647 -44.75 -61.58 54.49
CA ARG A 647 -43.92 -61.69 55.69
C ARG A 647 -42.51 -62.12 55.34
N VAL A 648 -41.52 -61.58 56.05
CA VAL A 648 -40.12 -61.99 55.91
C VAL A 648 -39.54 -62.38 57.26
N VAL A 649 -38.94 -63.57 57.34
CA VAL A 649 -38.27 -64.07 58.54
C VAL A 649 -36.88 -64.58 58.14
N GLY A 650 -35.85 -63.77 58.35
CA GLY A 650 -34.51 -64.06 57.83
C GLY A 650 -34.54 -64.20 56.31
N ASN A 651 -34.09 -65.34 55.78
CA ASN A 651 -34.08 -65.63 54.35
C ASN A 651 -35.39 -66.27 53.84
N LEU A 652 -36.40 -66.44 54.69
CA LEU A 652 -37.69 -67.00 54.29
C LEU A 652 -38.64 -65.85 53.95
N VAL A 653 -39.10 -65.83 52.70
CA VAL A 653 -40.07 -64.85 52.18
C VAL A 653 -41.39 -65.56 51.92
N GLU A 654 -42.42 -65.20 52.67
CA GLU A 654 -43.79 -65.67 52.46
C GLU A 654 -44.50 -64.75 51.46
N ILE A 655 -45.07 -65.33 50.40
CA ILE A 655 -45.74 -64.61 49.32
C ILE A 655 -47.25 -64.86 49.34
N ASP A 656 -48.02 -63.92 48.82
CA ASP A 656 -49.49 -63.97 48.84
C ASP A 656 -50.09 -65.01 47.89
N ASP A 657 -49.39 -65.35 46.82
CA ASP A 657 -49.81 -66.33 45.83
C ASP A 657 -48.75 -67.42 45.63
N ALA A 658 -49.18 -68.66 45.41
CA ALA A 658 -48.27 -69.79 45.30
C ALA A 658 -47.55 -69.81 43.95
N VAL A 659 -46.29 -70.27 43.97
CA VAL A 659 -45.44 -70.48 42.79
C VAL A 659 -45.03 -71.94 42.70
N THR A 660 -44.73 -72.42 41.49
CA THR A 660 -44.35 -73.81 41.25
C THR A 660 -42.88 -73.91 40.86
N MET A 661 -42.09 -74.71 41.58
CA MET A 661 -40.71 -75.00 41.24
C MET A 661 -40.58 -76.42 40.68
N VAL A 662 -39.85 -76.58 39.59
CA VAL A 662 -39.50 -77.87 38.97
C VAL A 662 -38.10 -78.28 39.44
N GLY A 663 -37.95 -79.54 39.87
CA GLY A 663 -36.65 -80.06 40.32
C GLY A 663 -35.61 -80.03 39.20
N GLY A 664 -34.45 -79.43 39.49
CA GLY A 664 -33.34 -79.30 38.54
C GLY A 664 -33.26 -77.95 37.82
N GLU A 665 -34.28 -77.09 37.94
CA GLU A 665 -34.24 -75.71 37.44
C GLU A 665 -33.71 -74.73 38.49
N SER A 666 -33.19 -73.58 38.07
CA SER A 666 -32.77 -72.51 38.98
C SER A 666 -33.83 -71.41 38.98
N TYR A 667 -34.14 -70.85 40.15
CA TYR A 667 -35.14 -69.79 40.29
C TYR A 667 -34.54 -68.59 41.00
N ALA A 668 -35.08 -67.40 40.73
CA ALA A 668 -34.71 -66.16 41.41
C ALA A 668 -35.95 -65.29 41.67
N ILE A 669 -35.82 -64.39 42.64
CA ILE A 669 -36.76 -63.28 42.81
C ILE A 669 -36.10 -61.97 42.43
N ARG A 670 -36.91 -61.05 41.88
CA ARG A 670 -36.51 -59.68 41.60
C ARG A 670 -37.48 -58.70 42.22
N TRP A 671 -36.98 -57.67 42.90
CA TRP A 671 -37.80 -56.63 43.52
C TRP A 671 -37.11 -55.27 43.43
N ARG A 672 -37.80 -54.22 43.90
CA ARG A 672 -37.26 -52.87 43.98
C ARG A 672 -37.04 -52.52 45.45
N ALA A 673 -35.80 -52.28 45.83
CA ALA A 673 -35.40 -51.84 47.16
C ALA A 673 -35.26 -50.31 47.17
N PHE A 674 -35.61 -49.67 48.29
CA PHE A 674 -35.43 -48.24 48.52
C PHE A 674 -34.54 -48.06 49.75
N PRO A 675 -33.21 -48.03 49.58
CA PRO A 675 -32.28 -47.93 50.71
C PRO A 675 -32.37 -46.59 51.46
N ASP A 676 -32.78 -45.53 50.75
CA ASP A 676 -33.00 -44.18 51.26
C ASP A 676 -34.49 -43.82 51.16
N PRO A 677 -35.15 -43.36 52.23
CA PRO A 677 -36.55 -42.93 52.19
C PRO A 677 -36.84 -41.79 51.20
N ASP A 678 -35.85 -40.98 50.82
CA ASP A 678 -36.01 -39.89 49.85
C ASP A 678 -35.76 -40.33 48.39
N ASP A 679 -35.32 -41.58 48.16
CA ASP A 679 -35.10 -42.15 46.83
C ASP A 679 -36.43 -42.54 46.18
N THR A 680 -36.82 -41.84 45.11
CA THR A 680 -38.04 -42.11 44.32
C THR A 680 -37.78 -43.06 43.15
N ILE A 681 -36.51 -43.41 42.88
CA ILE A 681 -36.06 -44.22 41.74
C ILE A 681 -35.80 -45.67 42.17
N GLY A 682 -35.30 -45.94 43.37
CA GLY A 682 -35.11 -47.29 43.92
C GLY A 682 -34.14 -48.17 43.11
N LEU A 683 -33.61 -49.21 43.75
CA LEU A 683 -32.66 -50.15 43.17
C LEU A 683 -33.35 -51.47 42.83
N SER A 684 -33.16 -51.98 41.62
CA SER A 684 -33.64 -53.31 41.27
C SER A 684 -32.69 -54.36 41.83
N MET A 685 -33.17 -55.19 42.76
CA MET A 685 -32.42 -56.25 43.41
C MET A 685 -32.86 -57.61 42.87
N LEU A 686 -31.91 -58.53 42.69
CA LEU A 686 -32.16 -59.92 42.30
C LEU A 686 -31.50 -60.84 43.33
N CYS A 687 -32.23 -61.86 43.78
CA CYS A 687 -31.72 -62.86 44.71
C CYS A 687 -32.13 -64.27 44.24
N PRO A 688 -31.18 -65.21 44.12
CA PRO A 688 -31.50 -66.61 43.83
C PRO A 688 -32.36 -67.23 44.92
N VAL A 689 -33.21 -68.17 44.55
CA VAL A 689 -34.08 -68.93 45.46
C VAL A 689 -33.61 -70.38 45.48
N SER A 690 -33.51 -70.97 46.67
CA SER A 690 -33.28 -72.40 46.83
C SER A 690 -34.44 -73.17 46.21
N ASN A 691 -34.13 -74.04 45.24
CA ASN A 691 -35.16 -74.85 44.58
C ASN A 691 -35.74 -75.87 45.55
N GLU A 692 -37.03 -75.73 45.85
CA GLU A 692 -37.84 -76.68 46.60
C GLU A 692 -38.94 -77.21 45.67
N PRO A 693 -38.77 -78.38 45.03
CA PRO A 693 -39.68 -78.84 43.99
C PRO A 693 -41.12 -79.01 44.50
N GLY A 694 -42.09 -78.40 43.81
CA GLY A 694 -43.51 -78.39 44.19
C GLY A 694 -44.15 -77.00 44.15
N GLU A 695 -45.40 -76.91 44.61
CA GLU A 695 -46.10 -75.64 44.79
C GLU A 695 -45.87 -75.11 46.20
N THR A 696 -45.31 -73.90 46.32
CA THR A 696 -44.98 -73.27 47.61
C THR A 696 -45.37 -71.79 47.64
N ARG A 697 -45.64 -71.29 48.84
CA ARG A 697 -45.80 -69.86 49.15
C ARG A 697 -44.63 -69.31 49.97
N ILE A 698 -43.64 -70.15 50.26
CA ILE A 698 -42.47 -69.81 51.05
C ILE A 698 -41.26 -69.97 50.15
N LEU A 699 -40.53 -68.89 49.96
CA LEU A 699 -39.30 -68.85 49.18
C LEU A 699 -38.11 -68.73 50.13
N THR A 700 -37.14 -69.62 49.97
CA THR A 700 -35.88 -69.57 50.73
C THR A 700 -34.82 -68.88 49.87
N LEU A 701 -34.43 -67.66 50.24
CA LEU A 701 -33.38 -66.89 49.54
C LEU A 701 -32.00 -67.54 49.73
N ALA A 702 -31.30 -67.78 48.63
CA ALA A 702 -29.97 -68.35 48.60
C ALA A 702 -28.92 -67.21 48.58
N GLY A 703 -28.54 -66.75 49.78
CA GLY A 703 -27.48 -65.75 49.99
C GLY A 703 -27.68 -64.91 51.26
N ASP A 704 -26.68 -64.13 51.64
CA ASP A 704 -26.67 -63.29 52.86
C ASP A 704 -27.15 -61.84 52.57
N GLY A 705 -27.85 -61.65 51.45
CA GLY A 705 -28.22 -60.34 50.92
C GLY A 705 -29.45 -59.70 51.58
N SER A 706 -29.76 -58.46 51.17
CA SER A 706 -31.01 -57.78 51.54
C SER A 706 -32.22 -58.61 51.09
N ALA A 707 -33.23 -58.74 51.95
CA ALA A 707 -34.52 -59.32 51.61
C ALA A 707 -35.54 -58.22 51.21
N PRO A 708 -36.58 -58.54 50.42
CA PRO A 708 -37.68 -57.59 50.19
C PRO A 708 -38.40 -57.26 51.51
N GLY A 709 -38.97 -56.05 51.61
CA GLY A 709 -39.80 -55.64 52.74
C GLY A 709 -41.22 -56.24 52.68
N GLU A 710 -41.92 -56.23 53.81
CA GLU A 710 -43.34 -56.61 53.84
C GLU A 710 -44.16 -55.64 52.96
N GLY A 711 -44.99 -56.19 52.06
CA GLY A 711 -45.79 -55.44 51.11
C GLY A 711 -45.12 -55.19 49.74
N ASP A 712 -43.82 -55.45 49.61
CA ASP A 712 -43.08 -55.26 48.35
C ASP A 712 -43.59 -56.17 47.25
N LEU A 713 -43.59 -55.65 46.02
CA LEU A 713 -43.89 -56.44 44.83
C LEU A 713 -42.63 -57.17 44.37
N ILE A 714 -42.72 -58.48 44.21
CA ILE A 714 -41.65 -59.34 43.71
C ILE A 714 -42.05 -60.01 42.40
N LEU A 715 -41.07 -60.26 41.54
CA LEU A 715 -41.18 -61.10 40.36
C LEU A 715 -40.42 -62.39 40.62
N PHE A 716 -41.10 -63.53 40.52
CA PHE A 716 -40.52 -64.86 40.67
C PHE A 716 -40.48 -65.59 39.33
N GLY A 717 -39.42 -66.34 39.07
CA GLY A 717 -39.23 -67.00 37.79
C GLY A 717 -37.91 -67.77 37.67
N THR A 718 -37.68 -68.36 36.49
CA THR A 718 -36.44 -69.09 36.21
C THR A 718 -35.25 -68.13 36.17
N ALA A 719 -34.13 -68.54 36.77
CA ALA A 719 -32.87 -67.80 36.72
C ALA A 719 -32.08 -68.23 35.47
N GLY A 720 -31.63 -67.25 34.71
CA GLY A 720 -30.66 -67.40 33.61
C GLY A 720 -29.35 -66.70 33.95
N SER A 721 -28.37 -66.79 33.05
CA SER A 721 -27.12 -66.04 33.16
C SER A 721 -26.87 -65.30 31.86
N GLU A 722 -26.57 -64.00 31.94
CA GLU A 722 -26.22 -63.17 30.80
C GLU A 722 -24.74 -62.80 30.90
N SER A 723 -24.02 -62.95 29.78
CA SER A 723 -22.58 -62.69 29.69
C SER A 723 -22.28 -61.49 28.81
N PHE A 724 -21.69 -60.45 29.39
CA PHE A 724 -21.29 -59.22 28.72
C PHE A 724 -19.80 -59.25 28.37
N SER A 725 -19.46 -58.66 27.21
CA SER A 725 -18.06 -58.37 26.84
C SER A 725 -17.75 -56.93 27.19
N LEU A 726 -16.90 -56.72 28.19
CA LEU A 726 -16.67 -55.40 28.77
C LEU A 726 -15.19 -55.00 28.76
N VAL A 727 -14.94 -53.69 28.74
CA VAL A 727 -13.62 -53.06 28.93
C VAL A 727 -13.59 -52.40 30.30
N VAL A 728 -12.54 -52.63 31.07
CA VAL A 728 -12.37 -52.00 32.39
C VAL A 728 -11.98 -50.52 32.21
N THR A 729 -12.83 -49.59 32.65
CA THR A 729 -12.58 -48.14 32.57
C THR A 729 -11.94 -47.57 33.82
N GLY A 730 -12.19 -48.19 34.98
CA GLY A 730 -11.65 -47.75 36.27
C GLY A 730 -11.61 -48.87 37.29
N VAL A 731 -10.61 -48.82 38.16
CA VAL A 731 -10.49 -49.74 39.30
C VAL A 731 -10.15 -48.95 40.55
N GLU A 732 -11.00 -49.06 41.57
CA GLU A 732 -10.86 -48.40 42.86
C GLU A 732 -10.61 -49.47 43.94
N ALA A 733 -9.54 -49.31 44.72
CA ALA A 733 -9.26 -50.21 45.84
C ALA A 733 -10.10 -49.81 47.06
N THR A 734 -10.73 -50.77 47.72
CA THR A 734 -11.45 -50.56 48.98
C THR A 734 -10.54 -50.82 50.19
N THR A 735 -10.99 -50.46 51.39
CA THR A 735 -10.26 -50.71 52.64
C THR A 735 -10.14 -52.19 53.00
N ASP A 736 -11.00 -53.03 52.43
CA ASP A 736 -11.18 -54.44 52.83
C ASP A 736 -10.50 -55.41 51.86
N LEU A 737 -9.44 -54.96 51.16
CA LEU A 737 -8.72 -55.74 50.15
C LEU A 737 -9.62 -56.21 48.97
N ALA A 738 -10.74 -55.52 48.72
CA ALA A 738 -11.57 -55.71 47.54
C ALA A 738 -11.35 -54.59 46.52
N SER A 739 -11.80 -54.78 45.29
CA SER A 739 -11.69 -53.77 44.23
C SER A 739 -13.05 -53.52 43.58
N ILE A 740 -13.43 -52.25 43.46
CA ILE A 740 -14.59 -51.83 42.67
C ILE A 740 -14.11 -51.63 41.23
N MET A 741 -14.67 -52.39 40.30
CA MET A 741 -14.42 -52.25 38.88
C MET A 741 -15.58 -51.53 38.21
N ARG A 742 -15.25 -50.52 37.40
CA ARG A 742 -16.18 -49.86 36.48
C ARG A 742 -15.81 -50.26 35.06
N MET A 743 -16.83 -50.58 34.27
CA MET A 743 -16.67 -51.23 32.98
C MET A 743 -17.70 -50.70 31.99
N VAL A 744 -17.36 -50.75 30.70
CA VAL A 744 -18.26 -50.38 29.59
C VAL A 744 -18.26 -51.46 28.52
N PRO A 745 -19.31 -51.60 27.68
CA PRO A 745 -19.31 -52.54 26.56
C PRO A 745 -18.11 -52.33 25.63
N VAL A 746 -17.50 -53.44 25.15
CA VAL A 746 -16.47 -53.37 24.10
C VAL A 746 -17.04 -52.75 22.82
N ALA A 747 -18.25 -53.15 22.43
CA ALA A 747 -18.98 -52.63 21.26
C ALA A 747 -18.12 -52.58 19.97
N SER A 748 -17.68 -53.75 19.50
CA SER A 748 -16.86 -53.89 18.27
C SER A 748 -17.55 -53.37 17.01
N GLU A 749 -18.87 -53.21 17.04
CA GLU A 749 -19.70 -52.64 15.98
C GLU A 749 -19.33 -51.19 15.67
N ILE A 750 -18.80 -50.43 16.64
CA ILE A 750 -18.41 -49.02 16.45
C ILE A 750 -17.36 -48.91 15.33
N ASP A 751 -16.29 -49.71 15.40
CA ASP A 751 -15.22 -49.66 14.40
C ASP A 751 -15.70 -50.18 13.04
N ALA A 752 -16.56 -51.22 13.01
CA ALA A 752 -17.13 -51.75 11.77
C ALA A 752 -18.04 -50.73 11.06
N LEU A 753 -18.89 -50.01 11.82
CA LEU A 753 -19.74 -48.95 11.29
C LEU A 753 -18.92 -47.75 10.83
N LEU A 754 -17.89 -47.38 11.60
CA LEU A 754 -17.01 -46.26 11.26
C LEU A 754 -16.22 -46.51 9.98
N ASP A 755 -15.74 -47.75 9.77
CA ASP A 755 -15.02 -48.15 8.54
C ASP A 755 -15.96 -48.27 7.33
N ALA A 756 -17.26 -48.49 7.55
CA ALA A 756 -18.29 -48.53 6.50
C ALA A 756 -18.82 -47.15 6.10
N ASP A 757 -18.71 -46.16 7.00
CA ASP A 757 -19.20 -44.80 6.80
C ASP A 757 -18.35 -44.04 5.76
N GLU A 758 -19.00 -43.51 4.72
CA GLU A 758 -18.33 -42.69 3.71
C GLU A 758 -18.12 -41.27 4.22
N ILE A 759 -16.85 -40.82 4.25
CA ILE A 759 -16.50 -39.45 4.66
C ILE A 759 -16.93 -38.48 3.55
N PRO A 760 -17.80 -37.50 3.85
CA PRO A 760 -18.20 -36.50 2.85
C PRO A 760 -16.99 -35.70 2.35
N ALA A 761 -17.03 -35.29 1.08
CA ALA A 761 -16.01 -34.40 0.52
C ALA A 761 -15.93 -33.10 1.34
N TRP A 762 -14.74 -32.80 1.85
CA TRP A 762 -14.45 -31.52 2.51
C TRP A 762 -14.06 -30.47 1.48
N SER A 763 -14.50 -29.24 1.70
CA SER A 763 -14.00 -28.06 1.02
C SER A 763 -13.57 -27.08 2.09
N SER A 764 -12.31 -26.65 2.04
CA SER A 764 -11.75 -25.62 2.90
C SER A 764 -12.35 -24.22 2.68
N ARG A 765 -13.19 -24.06 1.65
CA ARG A 765 -13.86 -22.81 1.32
C ARG A 765 -15.02 -22.54 2.27
N VAL A 766 -15.12 -21.31 2.75
CA VAL A 766 -16.19 -20.87 3.63
C VAL A 766 -17.35 -20.29 2.81
N GLY A 767 -18.57 -20.79 3.03
CA GLY A 767 -19.80 -20.29 2.41
C GLY A 767 -20.31 -21.13 1.24
N ALA A 768 -21.58 -20.91 0.86
CA ALA A 768 -22.19 -21.55 -0.30
C ALA A 768 -22.02 -20.67 -1.55
N GLU A 769 -21.87 -21.31 -2.71
CA GLU A 769 -21.89 -20.61 -3.99
C GLU A 769 -23.28 -20.01 -4.22
N ILE A 770 -23.31 -18.71 -4.51
CA ILE A 770 -24.55 -17.99 -4.79
C ILE A 770 -24.90 -18.21 -6.26
N ASP A 771 -26.18 -18.45 -6.55
CA ASP A 771 -26.68 -18.56 -7.92
C ASP A 771 -26.30 -17.32 -8.75
N ALA A 772 -25.75 -17.54 -9.95
CA ALA A 772 -25.36 -16.51 -10.89
C ALA A 772 -26.48 -15.48 -11.17
N ASN A 773 -27.75 -15.90 -11.11
CA ASN A 773 -28.90 -15.00 -11.31
C ASN A 773 -29.00 -13.90 -10.23
N MET A 774 -28.54 -14.18 -9.01
CA MET A 774 -28.49 -13.19 -7.93
C MET A 774 -27.31 -12.21 -8.09
N LEU A 775 -26.40 -12.47 -9.02
CA LEU A 775 -25.21 -11.67 -9.33
C LEU A 775 -25.42 -10.80 -10.57
N GLN A 776 -26.66 -10.51 -10.97
CA GLN A 776 -26.94 -9.60 -12.08
C GLN A 776 -26.76 -8.13 -11.65
N PRO A 777 -25.89 -7.34 -12.33
CA PRO A 777 -25.74 -5.92 -12.03
C PRO A 777 -26.89 -5.09 -12.61
N ALA A 778 -27.14 -3.91 -12.02
CA ALA A 778 -28.08 -2.95 -12.57
C ALA A 778 -27.56 -2.34 -13.90
N ALA A 779 -28.48 -1.88 -14.76
CA ALA A 779 -28.10 -1.17 -15.99
C ALA A 779 -27.21 0.06 -15.66
N PRO A 780 -26.12 0.30 -16.40
CA PRO A 780 -25.26 1.45 -16.18
C PRO A 780 -25.98 2.75 -16.58
N ARG A 781 -25.45 3.90 -16.16
CA ARG A 781 -25.96 5.21 -16.55
C ARG A 781 -24.92 5.99 -17.35
N PHE A 782 -25.33 6.55 -18.49
CA PHE A 782 -24.53 7.55 -19.19
C PHE A 782 -24.64 8.87 -18.42
N VAL A 783 -23.52 9.36 -17.89
CA VAL A 783 -23.43 10.62 -17.13
C VAL A 783 -23.15 11.79 -18.06
N GLN A 784 -22.31 11.55 -19.06
CA GLN A 784 -21.91 12.57 -20.01
C GLN A 784 -21.63 11.91 -21.36
N ILE A 785 -22.09 12.55 -22.42
CA ILE A 785 -21.72 12.20 -23.80
C ILE A 785 -21.36 13.51 -24.50
N SER A 786 -20.16 13.58 -25.06
CA SER A 786 -19.66 14.72 -25.83
C SER A 786 -19.12 14.24 -27.17
N SER A 787 -19.13 15.12 -28.19
CA SER A 787 -18.66 14.78 -29.53
C SER A 787 -18.13 16.01 -30.26
N GLY A 788 -17.32 15.80 -31.30
CA GLY A 788 -16.76 16.87 -32.13
C GLY A 788 -15.54 17.59 -31.53
N LEU A 789 -15.04 18.61 -32.23
CA LEU A 789 -13.88 19.41 -31.80
C LEU A 789 -14.14 20.11 -30.46
N SER A 790 -15.36 20.58 -30.23
CA SER A 790 -15.73 21.36 -29.04
C SER A 790 -15.81 20.52 -27.76
N GLY A 791 -16.06 19.21 -27.87
CA GLY A 791 -16.32 18.33 -26.72
C GLY A 791 -15.49 17.04 -26.64
N ALA A 792 -14.77 16.67 -27.70
CA ALA A 792 -14.00 15.43 -27.81
C ALA A 792 -12.62 15.64 -28.48
N ASP A 793 -12.16 16.89 -28.60
CA ASP A 793 -10.87 17.33 -29.19
C ASP A 793 -10.62 16.90 -30.66
N ALA A 794 -11.53 16.15 -31.28
CA ALA A 794 -11.46 15.68 -32.66
C ALA A 794 -12.85 15.64 -33.34
N ALA A 795 -12.91 16.07 -34.60
CA ALA A 795 -14.14 16.25 -35.38
C ALA A 795 -15.03 14.99 -35.53
N GLY A 796 -14.43 13.80 -35.42
CA GLY A 796 -15.08 12.51 -35.63
C GLY A 796 -15.19 11.64 -34.37
N SER A 797 -14.83 12.18 -33.21
CA SER A 797 -14.79 11.44 -31.96
C SER A 797 -16.04 11.64 -31.12
N LEU A 798 -16.42 10.58 -30.42
CA LEU A 798 -17.47 10.58 -29.40
C LEU A 798 -16.87 10.09 -28.08
N VAL A 799 -16.89 10.95 -27.06
CA VAL A 799 -16.43 10.62 -25.71
C VAL A 799 -17.65 10.41 -24.83
N PHE A 800 -17.66 9.33 -24.07
CA PHE A 800 -18.75 9.00 -23.17
C PHE A 800 -18.22 8.66 -21.77
N ARG A 801 -19.02 9.00 -20.75
CA ARG A 801 -18.78 8.67 -19.36
C ARG A 801 -19.94 7.83 -18.84
N LEU A 802 -19.62 6.67 -18.28
CA LEU A 802 -20.56 5.72 -17.68
C LEU A 802 -20.29 5.58 -16.19
N GLU A 803 -21.37 5.49 -15.42
CA GLU A 803 -21.30 5.09 -14.02
C GLU A 803 -22.14 3.82 -13.80
N PRO A 804 -21.75 2.98 -12.81
CA PRO A 804 -22.56 1.84 -12.42
C PRO A 804 -23.98 2.26 -12.00
N GLY A 805 -24.97 1.40 -12.28
CA GLY A 805 -26.32 1.58 -11.76
C GLY A 805 -26.38 1.43 -10.25
N SER A 806 -27.39 2.01 -9.61
CA SER A 806 -27.64 1.84 -8.18
C SER A 806 -28.25 0.45 -7.91
N GLY A 807 -27.39 -0.54 -7.69
CA GLY A 807 -27.76 -1.92 -7.34
C GLY A 807 -26.83 -2.50 -6.28
N ALA A 808 -27.23 -3.63 -5.68
CA ALA A 808 -26.41 -4.32 -4.69
C ALA A 808 -25.18 -5.01 -5.31
N ILE A 809 -25.25 -5.33 -6.60
CA ILE A 809 -24.19 -6.03 -7.34
C ILE A 809 -23.31 -5.03 -8.09
N THR A 810 -22.00 -5.10 -7.86
CA THR A 810 -21.00 -4.25 -8.51
C THR A 810 -20.79 -4.68 -9.96
N ALA A 811 -20.79 -3.70 -10.87
CA ALA A 811 -20.40 -3.91 -12.26
C ALA A 811 -18.87 -4.06 -12.36
N ALA A 812 -18.40 -5.13 -13.00
CA ALA A 812 -16.98 -5.38 -13.26
C ALA A 812 -16.55 -4.82 -14.63
N ARG A 813 -17.40 -4.96 -15.65
CA ARG A 813 -17.19 -4.39 -16.99
C ARG A 813 -18.48 -3.81 -17.57
N PHE A 814 -18.31 -2.89 -18.52
CA PHE A 814 -19.38 -2.39 -19.37
C PHE A 814 -19.15 -2.85 -20.79
N GLU A 815 -20.24 -3.18 -21.45
CA GLU A 815 -20.29 -3.42 -22.88
C GLU A 815 -21.12 -2.29 -23.51
N ILE A 816 -20.50 -1.55 -24.41
CA ILE A 816 -21.12 -0.45 -25.14
C ILE A 816 -21.37 -0.92 -26.57
N SER A 817 -22.64 -0.91 -26.96
CA SER A 817 -23.05 -1.12 -28.34
C SER A 817 -23.28 0.23 -29.02
N HIS A 818 -22.66 0.46 -30.18
CA HIS A 818 -22.81 1.68 -30.98
C HIS A 818 -23.04 1.36 -32.47
N ARG A 819 -23.81 2.21 -33.19
CA ARG A 819 -24.05 2.09 -34.64
C ARG A 819 -24.49 3.42 -35.27
N LEU A 820 -24.41 3.53 -36.59
CA LEU A 820 -25.09 4.60 -37.33
C LEU A 820 -26.61 4.38 -37.32
N GLU A 821 -27.38 5.44 -37.17
CA GLU A 821 -28.84 5.40 -37.18
C GLU A 821 -29.36 4.71 -38.46
N GLY A 822 -30.34 3.81 -38.31
CA GLY A 822 -30.90 3.00 -39.41
C GLY A 822 -30.11 1.75 -39.80
N THR A 823 -28.93 1.50 -39.21
CA THR A 823 -28.13 0.29 -39.47
C THR A 823 -28.63 -0.89 -38.59
N ALA A 824 -28.72 -2.10 -39.14
CA ALA A 824 -29.23 -3.25 -38.37
C ALA A 824 -28.23 -3.82 -37.34
N SER A 825 -26.93 -3.73 -37.59
CA SER A 825 -25.88 -4.33 -36.75
C SER A 825 -25.29 -3.34 -35.76
N TRP A 826 -24.98 -3.81 -34.54
CA TRP A 826 -24.30 -3.05 -33.49
C TRP A 826 -22.81 -3.42 -33.45
N THR A 827 -21.95 -2.43 -33.36
CA THR A 827 -20.53 -2.61 -33.03
C THR A 827 -20.38 -2.56 -31.52
N VAL A 828 -19.58 -3.46 -30.95
CA VAL A 828 -19.46 -3.64 -29.50
C VAL A 828 -18.07 -3.26 -29.02
N ILE A 829 -18.01 -2.52 -27.92
CA ILE A 829 -16.79 -2.15 -27.20
C ILE A 829 -16.92 -2.62 -25.76
N ASP A 830 -15.95 -3.39 -25.29
CA ASP A 830 -15.85 -3.82 -23.90
C ASP A 830 -14.85 -2.97 -23.12
N MET A 831 -15.18 -2.63 -21.89
CA MET A 831 -14.27 -1.92 -20.98
C MET A 831 -14.46 -2.32 -19.51
N PRO A 832 -13.40 -2.32 -18.69
CA PRO A 832 -13.55 -2.41 -17.24
C PRO A 832 -14.42 -1.27 -16.71
N ALA A 833 -15.31 -1.56 -15.77
CA ALA A 833 -16.19 -0.54 -15.19
C ALA A 833 -15.41 0.57 -14.46
N ALA A 834 -14.20 0.26 -13.98
CA ALA A 834 -13.28 1.20 -13.36
C ALA A 834 -12.79 2.32 -14.30
N ASN A 835 -12.84 2.10 -15.62
CA ASN A 835 -12.45 3.13 -16.60
C ASN A 835 -13.42 4.32 -16.57
N GLY A 836 -14.68 4.11 -16.17
CA GLY A 836 -15.69 5.16 -16.04
C GLY A 836 -16.10 5.85 -17.36
N GLY A 837 -15.49 5.51 -18.49
CA GLY A 837 -15.75 6.13 -19.78
C GLY A 837 -14.77 5.67 -20.87
N GLY A 838 -15.01 6.12 -22.09
CA GLY A 838 -14.18 5.82 -23.24
C GLY A 838 -14.44 6.74 -24.43
N GLU A 839 -13.69 6.52 -25.50
CA GLU A 839 -13.78 7.25 -26.76
C GLU A 839 -14.08 6.29 -27.91
N ILE A 840 -15.00 6.68 -28.79
CA ILE A 840 -15.30 6.01 -30.05
C ILE A 840 -14.83 6.91 -31.19
N THR A 841 -13.84 6.42 -31.95
CA THR A 841 -13.28 7.11 -33.11
C THR A 841 -13.77 6.50 -34.42
N GLY A 842 -13.80 7.28 -35.50
CA GLY A 842 -14.08 6.77 -36.86
C GLY A 842 -15.44 7.17 -37.43
N TYR A 843 -16.20 8.00 -36.71
CA TYR A 843 -17.37 8.65 -37.28
C TYR A 843 -16.99 9.94 -38.01
N THR A 844 -17.86 10.39 -38.91
CA THR A 844 -17.74 11.69 -39.59
C THR A 844 -18.60 12.72 -38.87
N ALA A 845 -18.13 13.98 -38.82
CA ALA A 845 -18.94 15.08 -38.32
C ALA A 845 -20.30 15.14 -39.04
N GLY A 846 -21.38 15.35 -38.27
CA GLY A 846 -22.76 15.34 -38.74
C GLY A 846 -23.45 13.97 -38.84
N ALA A 847 -22.75 12.86 -38.53
CA ALA A 847 -23.38 11.54 -38.50
C ALA A 847 -24.29 11.35 -37.27
N GLU A 848 -25.42 10.68 -37.45
CA GLU A 848 -26.33 10.26 -36.35
C GLU A 848 -25.94 8.87 -35.85
N VAL A 849 -25.60 8.77 -34.57
CA VAL A 849 -25.08 7.57 -33.91
C VAL A 849 -26.01 7.17 -32.76
N GLU A 850 -26.40 5.90 -32.72
CA GLU A 850 -27.14 5.32 -31.60
C GLU A 850 -26.18 4.57 -30.65
N LEU A 851 -26.41 4.72 -29.34
CA LEU A 851 -25.62 4.14 -28.26
C LEU A 851 -26.53 3.40 -27.26
N ARG A 852 -26.09 2.25 -26.76
CA ARG A 852 -26.64 1.61 -25.56
C ARG A 852 -25.52 0.90 -24.81
N ALA A 853 -25.67 0.73 -23.51
CA ALA A 853 -24.70 0.01 -22.69
C ALA A 853 -25.37 -1.07 -21.83
N GLN A 854 -24.63 -2.10 -21.46
CA GLN A 854 -25.01 -3.03 -20.40
C GLN A 854 -23.81 -3.29 -19.49
N ALA A 855 -24.08 -3.67 -18.23
CA ALA A 855 -23.05 -3.99 -17.26
C ALA A 855 -22.94 -5.50 -17.08
N PHE A 856 -21.76 -6.00 -16.77
CA PHE A 856 -21.54 -7.39 -16.40
C PHE A 856 -20.95 -7.47 -15.00
N SER A 857 -21.35 -8.48 -14.22
CA SER A 857 -20.75 -8.75 -12.92
C SER A 857 -19.37 -9.41 -13.07
N PHE A 858 -18.69 -9.63 -11.95
CA PHE A 858 -17.41 -10.34 -11.92
C PHE A 858 -17.49 -11.78 -12.46
N THR A 859 -18.66 -12.42 -12.36
CA THR A 859 -18.92 -13.77 -12.89
C THR A 859 -19.49 -13.77 -14.32
N ASP A 860 -19.36 -12.65 -15.02
CA ASP A 860 -19.79 -12.47 -16.42
C ASP A 860 -21.31 -12.59 -16.66
N VAL A 861 -22.11 -12.29 -15.64
CA VAL A 861 -23.58 -12.24 -15.75
C VAL A 861 -24.00 -10.88 -16.28
N ALA A 862 -24.71 -10.87 -17.41
CA ALA A 862 -25.16 -9.65 -18.08
C ALA A 862 -26.37 -8.99 -17.36
N GLY A 863 -26.23 -7.71 -17.04
CA GLY A 863 -27.31 -6.83 -16.63
C GLY A 863 -28.20 -6.40 -17.82
N PRO A 864 -29.32 -5.71 -17.55
CA PRO A 864 -30.14 -5.16 -18.62
C PRO A 864 -29.42 -4.05 -19.39
N PHE A 865 -29.75 -3.90 -20.68
CA PHE A 865 -29.31 -2.77 -21.49
C PHE A 865 -29.95 -1.45 -21.03
N THR A 866 -29.22 -0.35 -21.18
CA THR A 866 -29.77 1.01 -21.10
C THR A 866 -30.77 1.26 -22.24
N ALA A 867 -31.58 2.31 -22.08
CA ALA A 867 -32.27 2.90 -23.23
C ALA A 867 -31.28 3.29 -24.33
N VAL A 868 -31.73 3.22 -25.58
CA VAL A 868 -30.95 3.66 -26.74
C VAL A 868 -30.91 5.19 -26.76
N ILE A 869 -29.72 5.76 -26.86
CA ILE A 869 -29.46 7.21 -26.91
C ILE A 869 -28.96 7.56 -28.31
N GLY A 870 -29.60 8.53 -28.98
CA GLY A 870 -29.13 9.10 -30.25
C GLY A 870 -28.24 10.32 -30.04
N VAL A 871 -27.13 10.39 -30.78
CA VAL A 871 -26.12 11.47 -30.71
C VAL A 871 -25.69 11.86 -32.11
N THR A 872 -25.77 13.15 -32.44
CA THR A 872 -25.23 13.70 -33.69
C THR A 872 -23.79 14.18 -33.45
N ILE A 873 -22.83 13.64 -34.21
CA ILE A 873 -21.40 13.95 -34.03
C ILE A 873 -21.12 15.41 -34.37
N GLY A 874 -20.56 16.16 -33.41
CA GLY A 874 -20.15 17.55 -33.61
C GLY A 874 -21.31 18.56 -33.65
N ALA A 875 -22.47 18.22 -33.08
CA ALA A 875 -23.64 19.11 -33.06
C ALA A 875 -23.39 20.48 -32.38
N GLY A 876 -22.36 20.59 -31.53
CA GLY A 876 -21.95 21.82 -30.85
C GLY A 876 -20.74 22.54 -31.47
N ASP A 877 -20.15 22.02 -32.55
CA ASP A 877 -18.94 22.60 -33.14
C ASP A 877 -19.25 23.88 -33.92
N ALA A 878 -18.36 24.88 -33.83
CA ALA A 878 -18.44 26.07 -34.66
C ALA A 878 -18.35 25.71 -36.16
N PRO A 879 -19.07 26.43 -37.04
CA PRO A 879 -19.02 26.20 -38.48
C PRO A 879 -17.60 26.32 -39.03
N ILE A 880 -17.28 25.52 -40.05
CA ILE A 880 -15.96 25.52 -40.71
C ILE A 880 -15.87 26.74 -41.64
N PRO A 881 -14.77 27.53 -41.61
CA PRO A 881 -14.60 28.65 -42.52
C PRO A 881 -14.38 28.19 -43.96
N SER A 882 -14.92 28.97 -44.89
CA SER A 882 -14.70 28.91 -46.32
C SER A 882 -13.28 29.37 -46.72
N ALA A 883 -12.90 29.06 -47.97
CA ALA A 883 -11.60 29.44 -48.51
C ALA A 883 -11.42 30.96 -48.55
N LEU A 884 -10.21 31.43 -48.25
CA LEU A 884 -9.86 32.84 -48.43
C LEU A 884 -9.99 33.23 -49.93
N PRO A 885 -10.45 34.44 -50.28
CA PRO A 885 -10.60 34.86 -51.66
C PRO A 885 -9.24 34.91 -52.37
N ALA A 886 -8.97 33.93 -53.24
CA ALA A 886 -7.67 33.74 -53.88
C ALA A 886 -7.18 34.98 -54.65
N ASP A 887 -8.11 35.70 -55.32
CA ASP A 887 -7.81 36.92 -56.09
C ASP A 887 -7.37 38.10 -55.21
N SER A 888 -7.59 38.02 -53.89
CA SER A 888 -7.17 39.05 -52.93
C SER A 888 -5.79 38.80 -52.33
N ILE A 889 -5.20 37.63 -52.57
CA ILE A 889 -3.92 37.22 -51.97
C ILE A 889 -2.77 37.64 -52.88
N VAL A 890 -1.90 38.52 -52.40
CA VAL A 890 -0.75 39.04 -53.12
C VAL A 890 0.50 38.90 -52.26
N ALA A 891 1.48 38.14 -52.73
CA ALA A 891 2.81 38.03 -52.12
C ALA A 891 3.84 38.80 -52.95
N THR A 892 4.58 39.71 -52.31
CA THR A 892 5.59 40.56 -52.95
C THR A 892 6.94 40.36 -52.28
N ALA A 893 7.97 40.03 -53.07
CA ALA A 893 9.35 39.94 -52.58
C ALA A 893 9.96 41.34 -52.43
N LEU A 894 10.68 41.55 -51.34
CA LEU A 894 11.46 42.75 -51.03
C LEU A 894 12.90 42.33 -50.71
N LEU A 895 13.82 43.30 -50.60
CA LEU A 895 15.18 43.01 -50.19
C LEU A 895 15.17 42.53 -48.73
N GLY A 896 15.76 41.37 -48.46
CA GLY A 896 15.82 40.77 -47.12
C GLY A 896 14.47 40.26 -46.56
N GLY A 897 13.36 40.38 -47.28
CA GLY A 897 12.04 40.04 -46.75
C GLY A 897 10.94 39.97 -47.80
N ALA A 898 9.71 39.73 -47.37
CA ALA A 898 8.53 39.73 -48.24
C ALA A 898 7.34 40.34 -47.52
N THR A 899 6.34 40.79 -48.27
CA THR A 899 5.03 41.15 -47.73
C THR A 899 3.96 40.28 -48.37
N ILE A 900 3.04 39.76 -47.57
CA ILE A 900 1.84 39.07 -48.05
C ILE A 900 0.60 39.83 -47.59
N THR A 901 -0.25 40.18 -48.55
CA THR A 901 -1.52 40.86 -48.31
C THR A 901 -2.65 39.94 -48.73
N PHE A 902 -3.71 39.85 -47.92
CA PHE A 902 -4.90 39.06 -48.23
C PHE A 902 -6.17 39.68 -47.66
N GLY A 903 -7.31 39.42 -48.30
CA GLY A 903 -8.64 39.76 -47.79
C GLY A 903 -9.30 38.58 -47.07
N THR A 904 -10.13 38.85 -46.07
CA THR A 904 -10.78 37.81 -45.25
C THR A 904 -12.19 37.42 -45.71
N GLY A 905 -12.75 38.11 -46.70
CA GLY A 905 -14.10 37.79 -47.24
C GLY A 905 -15.24 38.12 -46.28
N ALA A 906 -16.47 37.64 -46.56
CA ALA A 906 -17.68 37.92 -45.76
C ALA A 906 -18.11 36.76 -44.85
N ASP A 907 -17.20 35.80 -44.60
CA ASP A 907 -17.51 34.58 -43.86
C ASP A 907 -17.59 34.83 -42.35
N ASP A 908 -18.74 34.50 -41.76
CA ASP A 908 -18.99 34.65 -40.32
C ASP A 908 -18.35 33.52 -39.48
N ALA A 909 -17.91 32.43 -40.10
CA ALA A 909 -17.22 31.33 -39.45
C ALA A 909 -15.71 31.60 -39.25
N LEU A 910 -15.14 32.55 -39.98
CA LEU A 910 -13.72 32.89 -39.94
C LEU A 910 -13.37 33.70 -38.68
N ALA A 911 -12.51 33.16 -37.83
CA ALA A 911 -12.02 33.85 -36.64
C ALA A 911 -10.51 34.13 -36.72
N ARG A 912 -9.73 33.20 -37.28
CA ARG A 912 -8.27 33.27 -37.32
C ARG A 912 -7.72 32.85 -38.68
N VAL A 913 -6.50 33.26 -38.99
CA VAL A 913 -5.74 32.77 -40.16
C VAL A 913 -4.34 32.36 -39.73
N GLN A 914 -3.91 31.16 -40.12
CA GLN A 914 -2.53 30.70 -39.94
C GLN A 914 -1.74 30.93 -41.22
N LEU A 915 -0.56 31.53 -41.10
CA LEU A 915 0.42 31.65 -42.19
C LEU A 915 1.46 30.54 -42.06
N TYR A 916 1.81 29.94 -43.20
CA TYR A 916 2.89 28.97 -43.32
C TYR A 916 3.93 29.44 -44.34
N ARG A 917 5.20 29.12 -44.10
CA ARG A 917 6.33 29.43 -44.98
C ARG A 917 7.34 28.29 -44.98
N SER A 918 7.69 27.83 -46.17
CA SER A 918 8.74 26.83 -46.38
C SER A 918 9.62 27.21 -47.57
N THR A 919 10.85 26.67 -47.61
CA THR A 919 11.69 26.65 -48.82
C THR A 919 11.38 25.44 -49.72
N SER A 920 10.53 24.52 -49.24
CA SER A 920 9.92 23.43 -50.00
C SER A 920 8.62 23.89 -50.65
N ALA A 921 8.22 23.24 -51.75
CA ALA A 921 6.91 23.45 -52.40
C ALA A 921 5.78 22.60 -51.77
N ILE A 922 6.08 21.79 -50.75
CA ILE A 922 5.13 20.94 -50.02
C ILE A 922 4.94 21.52 -48.62
N LEU A 923 3.69 21.72 -48.22
CA LEU A 923 3.33 22.23 -46.89
C LEU A 923 3.35 21.11 -45.84
N ASP A 924 4.12 21.31 -44.77
CA ASP A 924 4.01 20.57 -43.51
C ASP A 924 3.47 21.51 -42.41
N ARG A 925 2.21 21.28 -42.01
CA ARG A 925 1.54 22.12 -41.00
C ARG A 925 2.24 22.11 -39.64
N ALA A 926 2.98 21.06 -39.29
CA ALA A 926 3.63 20.95 -37.99
C ALA A 926 4.89 21.81 -37.90
N THR A 927 5.60 22.00 -39.02
CA THR A 927 6.93 22.66 -39.03
C THR A 927 6.95 23.99 -39.74
N ASP A 928 6.04 24.24 -40.69
CA ASP A 928 6.09 25.43 -41.56
C ASP A 928 5.33 26.62 -40.99
N ALA A 929 4.73 26.51 -39.79
CA ALA A 929 3.91 27.55 -39.18
C ALA A 929 4.76 28.80 -38.83
N VAL A 930 4.33 29.96 -39.35
CA VAL A 930 4.97 31.24 -39.07
C VAL A 930 4.26 31.91 -37.89
N GLY A 931 4.72 31.61 -36.69
CA GLY A 931 4.12 32.14 -35.45
C GLY A 931 2.73 31.54 -35.15
N ALA A 932 2.03 32.14 -34.18
CA ALA A 932 0.69 31.72 -33.79
C ALA A 932 -0.38 32.21 -34.79
N PRO A 933 -1.56 31.55 -34.88
CA PRO A 933 -2.65 31.99 -35.73
C PRO A 933 -3.07 33.42 -35.38
N MET A 934 -3.32 34.25 -36.39
CA MET A 934 -3.69 35.65 -36.18
C MET A 934 -5.20 35.80 -36.12
N ASP A 935 -5.70 36.60 -35.18
CA ASP A 935 -7.10 36.97 -35.13
C ASP A 935 -7.44 37.91 -36.29
N VAL A 936 -8.54 37.62 -36.99
CA VAL A 936 -9.01 38.42 -38.12
C VAL A 936 -10.50 38.66 -37.99
N HIS A 937 -10.97 39.78 -38.55
CA HIS A 937 -12.39 40.04 -38.70
C HIS A 937 -12.82 39.90 -40.15
N ARG A 938 -14.12 39.67 -40.36
CA ARG A 938 -14.72 39.66 -41.70
C ARG A 938 -14.51 41.00 -42.41
N GLN A 939 -14.36 40.94 -43.73
CA GLN A 939 -14.18 42.08 -44.64
C GLN A 939 -12.97 42.97 -44.32
N GLN A 940 -11.91 42.35 -43.80
CA GLN A 940 -10.66 43.02 -43.48
C GLN A 940 -9.60 42.70 -44.54
N THR A 941 -8.75 43.68 -44.84
CA THR A 941 -7.50 43.45 -45.58
C THR A 941 -6.35 43.43 -44.59
N VAL A 942 -5.60 42.33 -44.57
CA VAL A 942 -4.47 42.12 -43.66
C VAL A 942 -3.19 42.08 -44.48
N THR A 943 -2.17 42.83 -44.04
CA THR A 943 -0.83 42.80 -44.64
C THR A 943 0.18 42.36 -43.60
N LEU A 944 0.93 41.32 -43.92
CA LEU A 944 1.96 40.75 -43.07
C LEU A 944 3.33 40.95 -43.70
N THR A 945 4.29 41.23 -42.85
CA THR A 945 5.69 41.39 -43.23
C THR A 945 6.48 40.18 -42.76
N LEU A 946 7.25 39.59 -43.66
CA LEU A 946 8.10 38.43 -43.44
C LEU A 946 9.57 38.84 -43.58
N GLY A 947 10.33 38.61 -42.51
CA GLY A 947 11.74 39.01 -42.43
C GLY A 947 11.95 40.53 -42.36
N ASP A 948 13.10 41.01 -42.83
CA ASP A 948 13.49 42.42 -42.73
C ASP A 948 13.29 43.12 -44.08
N THR A 949 12.19 43.85 -44.21
CA THR A 949 11.83 44.58 -45.45
C THR A 949 12.39 46.00 -45.51
N THR A 950 13.18 46.42 -44.52
CA THR A 950 13.76 47.78 -44.46
C THR A 950 15.07 47.90 -45.23
N ARG A 951 15.44 46.87 -46.01
CA ARG A 951 16.72 46.83 -46.74
C ARG A 951 16.66 47.70 -47.99
N GLU A 952 17.75 48.42 -48.22
CA GLU A 952 17.93 49.23 -49.43
C GLU A 952 19.05 48.66 -50.30
N ASN A 953 18.89 48.76 -51.62
CA ASN A 953 19.95 48.40 -52.55
C ASN A 953 21.04 49.47 -52.51
N LEU A 954 22.25 49.08 -52.12
CA LEU A 954 23.41 49.95 -52.07
C LEU A 954 23.98 50.25 -53.45
N ILE A 955 23.61 49.50 -54.50
CA ILE A 955 24.13 49.66 -55.87
C ILE A 955 23.30 50.67 -56.67
N ALA A 956 23.88 51.83 -56.95
CA ALA A 956 23.38 52.74 -57.98
C ALA A 956 23.64 52.17 -59.40
N GLY A 957 22.62 52.18 -60.25
CA GLY A 957 22.76 51.75 -61.66
C GLY A 957 23.03 50.26 -61.85
N GLY A 958 22.53 49.39 -60.95
CA GLY A 958 22.72 47.93 -61.01
C GLY A 958 22.17 47.25 -62.26
N THR A 959 21.18 47.86 -62.94
CA THR A 959 20.67 47.44 -64.25
C THR A 959 21.57 47.84 -65.42
N MET A 960 22.74 48.43 -65.14
CA MET A 960 23.74 48.86 -66.12
C MET A 960 23.26 49.89 -67.15
N ASN A 961 22.11 50.55 -66.91
CA ASN A 961 21.60 51.64 -67.74
C ASN A 961 22.23 53.00 -67.43
N THR A 962 23.08 53.09 -66.41
CA THR A 962 23.77 54.32 -66.00
C THR A 962 25.28 54.06 -65.93
N PRO A 963 25.98 54.03 -67.07
CA PRO A 963 27.41 53.68 -67.12
C PRO A 963 28.29 54.53 -66.20
N ALA A 964 27.95 55.81 -66.02
CA ALA A 964 28.67 56.74 -65.16
C ALA A 964 28.65 56.37 -63.67
N ALA A 965 27.77 55.46 -63.24
CA ALA A 965 27.74 54.96 -61.86
C ALA A 965 28.87 53.96 -61.57
N TRP A 966 29.56 53.44 -62.60
CA TRP A 966 30.57 52.39 -62.47
C TRP A 966 31.94 52.88 -62.92
N ALA A 967 32.98 52.44 -62.21
CA ALA A 967 34.37 52.54 -62.64
C ALA A 967 34.68 51.37 -63.59
N ILE A 968 34.84 51.69 -64.86
CA ILE A 968 35.04 50.71 -65.93
C ILE A 968 36.55 50.48 -66.10
N GLY A 969 37.02 49.28 -65.75
CA GLY A 969 38.41 48.86 -65.95
C GLY A 969 38.71 48.39 -67.38
N THR A 970 39.95 47.97 -67.60
CA THR A 970 40.42 47.48 -68.90
C THR A 970 39.50 46.39 -69.47
N ASN A 971 39.20 46.47 -70.77
CA ASN A 971 38.34 45.53 -71.52
C ASN A 971 36.88 45.41 -71.08
N TRP A 972 36.43 46.19 -70.10
CA TRP A 972 35.02 46.35 -69.79
C TRP A 972 34.39 47.47 -70.61
N ALA A 973 33.14 47.29 -71.03
CA ALA A 973 32.31 48.33 -71.64
C ALA A 973 30.87 48.16 -71.17
N ILE A 974 30.18 49.26 -70.87
CA ILE A 974 28.76 49.24 -70.51
C ILE A 974 27.94 49.80 -71.67
N ALA A 975 27.08 48.96 -72.26
CA ALA A 975 26.17 49.35 -73.33
C ALA A 975 24.92 48.46 -73.33
N GLY A 976 23.77 49.02 -73.71
CA GLY A 976 22.53 48.25 -73.85
C GLY A 976 22.02 47.57 -72.58
N GLY A 977 22.30 48.13 -71.39
CA GLY A 977 21.91 47.54 -70.11
C GLY A 977 22.80 46.37 -69.67
N LEU A 978 23.97 46.20 -70.26
CA LEU A 978 24.93 45.15 -69.94
C LEU A 978 26.33 45.75 -69.74
N ALA A 979 27.03 45.29 -68.71
CA ALA A 979 28.47 45.49 -68.60
C ALA A 979 29.17 44.28 -69.20
N THR A 980 29.88 44.43 -70.32
CA THR A 980 30.50 43.34 -71.07
C THR A 980 32.01 43.42 -70.97
N HIS A 981 32.66 42.32 -70.63
CA HIS A 981 34.11 42.17 -70.72
C HIS A 981 34.49 41.41 -72.00
N THR A 982 35.48 41.92 -72.73
CA THR A 982 36.06 41.22 -73.90
C THR A 982 37.41 40.59 -73.53
N ALA A 983 37.67 39.36 -73.97
CA ALA A 983 38.93 38.68 -73.67
C ALA A 983 40.17 39.43 -74.23
N GLY A 984 41.29 39.41 -73.48
CA GLY A 984 42.56 39.98 -73.93
C GLY A 984 43.49 40.48 -72.80
N ALA A 985 42.92 40.90 -71.67
CA ALA A 985 43.63 41.30 -70.44
C ALA A 985 42.65 41.24 -69.26
N ALA A 986 43.15 41.02 -68.04
CA ALA A 986 42.31 41.03 -66.84
C ALA A 986 41.83 42.46 -66.55
N GLY A 987 40.61 42.61 -66.02
CA GLY A 987 40.00 43.90 -65.78
C GLY A 987 38.91 43.83 -64.71
N SER A 988 38.74 44.94 -63.99
CA SER A 988 37.75 45.06 -62.92
C SER A 988 36.64 46.04 -63.28
N LEU A 989 35.39 45.68 -63.01
CA LEU A 989 34.25 46.60 -63.02
C LEU A 989 33.87 46.90 -61.57
N SER A 990 34.04 48.14 -61.10
CA SER A 990 33.88 48.44 -59.67
C SER A 990 33.02 49.66 -59.37
N GLN A 991 32.55 49.74 -58.14
CA GLN A 991 31.74 50.83 -57.64
C GLN A 991 32.03 51.07 -56.15
N ALA A 992 32.44 52.30 -55.81
CA ALA A 992 32.73 52.67 -54.43
C ALA A 992 31.46 52.66 -53.56
N ARG A 993 31.52 52.00 -52.40
CA ARG A 993 30.40 51.83 -51.47
C ARG A 993 30.86 51.88 -50.02
N SER A 994 30.07 52.52 -49.17
CA SER A 994 30.30 52.54 -47.72
C SER A 994 29.95 51.18 -47.13
N LEU A 995 30.97 50.44 -46.65
CA LEU A 995 30.81 49.11 -46.06
C LEU A 995 31.30 49.12 -44.61
N SER A 996 30.60 48.38 -43.74
CA SER A 996 30.91 48.27 -42.32
C SER A 996 31.64 46.96 -42.03
N ALA A 997 32.84 47.05 -41.46
CA ALA A 997 33.66 45.88 -41.14
C ALA A 997 32.93 44.90 -40.19
N GLY A 998 33.09 43.59 -40.44
CA GLY A 998 32.47 42.51 -39.67
C GLY A 998 31.03 42.17 -40.08
N LYS A 999 30.40 42.96 -40.95
CA LYS A 999 29.03 42.71 -41.44
C LYS A 999 29.01 41.89 -42.73
N TRP A 1000 27.96 41.09 -42.89
CA TRP A 1000 27.68 40.35 -44.12
C TRP A 1000 26.82 41.20 -45.05
N TYR A 1001 27.19 41.20 -46.33
CA TYR A 1001 26.42 41.82 -47.39
C TYR A 1001 25.95 40.76 -48.36
N ARG A 1002 24.69 40.85 -48.74
CA ARG A 1002 24.06 39.96 -49.71
C ARG A 1002 24.13 40.58 -51.08
N LEU A 1003 24.67 39.83 -52.00
CA LEU A 1003 24.93 40.20 -53.38
C LEU A 1003 24.07 39.33 -54.28
N SER A 1004 23.38 39.94 -55.23
CA SER A 1004 22.73 39.27 -56.35
C SER A 1004 23.12 39.93 -57.66
N TYR A 1005 23.40 39.14 -58.69
CA TYR A 1005 23.80 39.62 -60.03
C TYR A 1005 23.54 38.54 -61.07
N ARG A 1006 23.38 38.96 -62.33
CA ARG A 1006 23.26 38.05 -63.46
C ARG A 1006 24.52 38.06 -64.30
N THR A 1007 25.01 36.89 -64.68
CA THR A 1007 25.95 36.72 -65.78
C THR A 1007 25.19 36.24 -67.04
N THR A 1008 25.53 36.78 -68.20
CA THR A 1008 24.91 36.44 -69.48
C THR A 1008 25.93 36.50 -70.62
N GLY A 1009 25.82 35.63 -71.63
CA GLY A 1009 26.74 35.60 -72.75
C GLY A 1009 28.16 35.14 -72.40
N VAL A 1010 28.32 34.40 -71.29
CA VAL A 1010 29.62 33.86 -70.85
C VAL A 1010 30.04 32.74 -71.79
N SER A 1011 31.15 32.94 -72.50
CA SER A 1011 31.69 32.02 -73.51
C SER A 1011 33.08 31.47 -73.18
N ALA A 1012 33.83 32.14 -72.31
CA ALA A 1012 35.15 31.70 -71.84
C ALA A 1012 35.55 32.43 -70.54
N GLY A 1013 36.54 31.88 -69.81
CA GLY A 1013 37.18 32.48 -68.63
C GLY A 1013 36.29 32.57 -67.38
N THR A 1014 36.69 33.40 -66.42
CA THR A 1014 36.03 33.50 -65.11
C THR A 1014 35.89 34.94 -64.63
N VAL A 1015 34.81 35.23 -63.92
CA VAL A 1015 34.60 36.49 -63.20
C VAL A 1015 34.21 36.22 -61.75
N ALA A 1016 34.72 37.01 -60.81
CA ALA A 1016 34.35 36.89 -59.40
C ALA A 1016 33.97 38.27 -58.84
N PRO A 1017 32.87 38.39 -58.09
CA PRO A 1017 32.65 39.58 -57.30
C PRO A 1017 33.63 39.62 -56.13
N ALA A 1018 34.04 40.81 -55.70
CA ALA A 1018 34.92 41.00 -54.56
C ALA A 1018 34.59 42.31 -53.85
N LEU A 1019 34.75 42.34 -52.52
CA LEU A 1019 34.80 43.60 -51.78
C LEU A 1019 36.26 44.06 -51.72
N THR A 1020 36.54 45.28 -52.20
CA THR A 1020 37.90 45.83 -52.38
C THR A 1020 38.07 47.16 -51.64
N GLY A 1021 39.24 47.81 -51.75
CA GLY A 1021 39.59 49.04 -51.02
C GLY A 1021 40.43 48.83 -49.75
N GLY A 1022 40.30 47.66 -49.13
CA GLY A 1022 41.11 47.16 -48.01
C GLY A 1022 41.69 45.78 -48.34
N THR A 1023 41.69 44.85 -47.38
CA THR A 1023 41.98 43.44 -47.71
C THR A 1023 40.86 42.88 -48.58
N GLN A 1024 41.21 42.42 -49.79
CA GLN A 1024 40.24 41.90 -50.75
C GLN A 1024 39.50 40.67 -50.19
N ARG A 1025 38.17 40.67 -50.34
CA ARG A 1025 37.29 39.56 -49.97
C ARG A 1025 36.56 39.09 -51.20
N ASP A 1026 37.04 38.00 -51.78
CA ASP A 1026 36.45 37.41 -52.97
C ASP A 1026 35.17 36.64 -52.64
N GLY A 1027 34.18 36.78 -53.51
CA GLY A 1027 33.03 35.91 -53.62
C GLY A 1027 33.33 34.69 -54.49
N VAL A 1028 32.28 34.03 -54.94
CA VAL A 1028 32.36 32.79 -55.71
C VAL A 1028 32.67 33.10 -57.17
N VAL A 1029 33.70 32.43 -57.69
CA VAL A 1029 34.10 32.50 -59.10
C VAL A 1029 33.01 31.91 -60.00
N ARG A 1030 32.61 32.64 -61.05
CA ARG A 1030 31.60 32.23 -62.04
C ARG A 1030 32.20 32.06 -63.43
N ASN A 1031 31.71 31.07 -64.16
CA ASN A 1031 32.13 30.72 -65.53
C ASN A 1031 30.97 30.32 -66.45
N SER A 1032 29.73 30.61 -66.08
CA SER A 1032 28.53 30.28 -66.85
C SER A 1032 27.47 31.38 -66.71
N ASP A 1033 26.45 31.33 -67.56
CA ASP A 1033 25.28 32.20 -67.45
C ASP A 1033 24.39 31.79 -66.27
N GLY A 1034 23.78 32.76 -65.61
CA GLY A 1034 22.88 32.50 -64.49
C GLY A 1034 22.57 33.73 -63.64
N GLN A 1035 21.52 33.64 -62.83
CA GLN A 1035 21.26 34.55 -61.72
C GLN A 1035 21.94 33.98 -60.48
N TRP A 1036 22.84 34.76 -59.88
CA TRP A 1036 23.63 34.32 -58.74
C TRP A 1036 23.29 35.16 -57.53
N ALA A 1037 23.09 34.48 -56.40
CA ALA A 1037 22.98 35.10 -55.09
C ALA A 1037 24.06 34.52 -54.18
N GLU A 1038 24.74 35.38 -53.44
CA GLU A 1038 25.77 35.01 -52.49
C GLU A 1038 25.93 36.07 -51.40
N ARG A 1039 26.68 35.74 -50.34
CA ARG A 1039 27.00 36.68 -49.27
C ARG A 1039 28.50 36.82 -49.08
N ILE A 1040 28.96 38.05 -48.91
CA ILE A 1040 30.38 38.38 -48.70
C ILE A 1040 30.51 39.23 -47.44
N GLN A 1041 31.47 38.88 -46.57
CA GLN A 1041 31.72 39.63 -45.34
C GLN A 1041 32.71 40.76 -45.59
N ALA A 1042 32.33 42.00 -45.28
CA ALA A 1042 33.22 43.15 -45.34
C ALA A 1042 34.23 43.11 -44.17
N VAL A 1043 35.50 43.42 -44.45
CA VAL A 1043 36.55 43.59 -43.44
C VAL A 1043 37.05 45.04 -43.40
N THR A 1044 37.93 45.35 -42.45
CA THR A 1044 38.46 46.70 -42.26
C THR A 1044 39.08 47.25 -43.54
N GLY A 1045 38.62 48.42 -43.96
CA GLY A 1045 39.11 49.14 -45.14
C GLY A 1045 38.36 48.83 -46.44
N ASN A 1046 37.47 47.83 -46.49
CA ASN A 1046 36.67 47.61 -47.70
C ASN A 1046 35.72 48.79 -47.94
N ASN A 1047 35.77 49.35 -49.16
CA ASN A 1047 34.98 50.51 -49.54
C ASN A 1047 34.50 50.47 -51.01
N ALA A 1048 34.55 49.31 -51.66
CA ALA A 1048 34.05 49.13 -53.02
C ALA A 1048 33.58 47.68 -53.26
N LEU A 1049 32.59 47.52 -54.14
CA LEU A 1049 32.28 46.26 -54.80
C LEU A 1049 33.00 46.25 -56.15
N SER A 1050 33.69 45.16 -56.47
CA SER A 1050 34.36 44.92 -57.75
C SER A 1050 33.85 43.62 -58.37
N PHE A 1051 33.81 43.53 -59.69
CA PHE A 1051 33.74 42.29 -60.44
C PHE A 1051 35.07 42.13 -61.19
N ASP A 1052 35.89 41.21 -60.72
CA ASP A 1052 37.23 40.96 -61.24
C ASP A 1052 37.17 39.87 -62.29
N ALA A 1053 37.36 40.25 -63.55
CA ALA A 1053 37.42 39.35 -64.70
C ALA A 1053 38.86 38.93 -65.02
N ALA A 1054 39.07 37.63 -65.18
CA ALA A 1054 40.34 37.10 -65.68
C ALA A 1054 40.55 37.47 -67.16
N ALA A 1055 41.80 37.42 -67.64
CA ALA A 1055 42.13 37.84 -69.00
C ALA A 1055 41.39 37.07 -70.12
N ALA A 1056 41.00 35.82 -69.85
CA ALA A 1056 40.24 34.98 -70.78
C ALA A 1056 38.72 35.16 -70.67
N PHE A 1057 38.22 35.96 -69.70
CA PHE A 1057 36.79 36.12 -69.49
C PHE A 1057 36.13 36.85 -70.67
N SER A 1058 35.05 36.29 -71.20
CA SER A 1058 34.23 36.89 -72.24
C SER A 1058 32.76 36.66 -71.90
N GLY A 1059 32.08 37.72 -71.48
CA GLY A 1059 30.69 37.68 -71.02
C GLY A 1059 30.23 39.00 -70.42
N SER A 1060 28.96 39.08 -70.02
CA SER A 1060 28.32 40.28 -69.52
C SER A 1060 27.71 40.11 -68.13
N ILE A 1061 27.59 41.21 -67.39
CA ILE A 1061 26.98 41.31 -66.06
C ILE A 1061 25.89 42.38 -66.06
N ASP A 1062 24.75 42.09 -65.42
CA ASP A 1062 23.72 43.07 -65.07
C ASP A 1062 22.95 42.70 -63.79
N ASN A 1063 21.91 43.48 -63.46
CA ASN A 1063 21.03 43.30 -62.30
C ASN A 1063 21.75 43.16 -60.96
N VAL A 1064 22.79 43.96 -60.75
CA VAL A 1064 23.58 43.90 -59.52
C VAL A 1064 22.84 44.57 -58.37
N VAL A 1065 22.66 43.82 -57.29
CA VAL A 1065 22.02 44.25 -56.04
C VAL A 1065 22.94 43.90 -54.88
N LEU A 1066 23.22 44.85 -54.00
CA LEU A 1066 24.00 44.63 -52.78
C LEU A 1066 23.28 45.27 -51.60
N TYR A 1067 23.03 44.54 -50.51
CA TYR A 1067 22.44 45.12 -49.31
C TYR A 1067 23.01 44.47 -48.03
N LEU A 1068 22.84 45.16 -46.89
CA LEU A 1068 23.32 44.70 -45.59
C LEU A 1068 22.40 43.63 -44.99
N GLU A 1069 22.96 42.48 -44.64
CA GLU A 1069 22.24 41.39 -43.97
C GLU A 1069 21.99 41.70 -42.47
N THR A 1070 20.78 41.40 -41.99
CA THR A 1070 20.42 41.36 -40.57
C THR A 1070 19.94 39.97 -40.18
N SER A 1071 19.91 39.70 -38.87
CA SER A 1071 19.38 38.46 -38.31
C SER A 1071 17.89 38.22 -38.60
N ALA A 1072 17.16 39.26 -39.01
CA ALA A 1072 15.75 39.16 -39.39
C ALA A 1072 15.55 38.95 -40.90
N CYS A 1073 16.60 39.00 -41.73
CA CYS A 1073 16.45 38.78 -43.18
C CYS A 1073 16.00 37.33 -43.47
N LEU A 1074 15.05 37.14 -44.40
CA LEU A 1074 14.74 35.82 -44.97
C LEU A 1074 15.93 35.28 -45.74
N ASP A 1075 16.12 33.96 -45.83
CA ASP A 1075 17.20 33.39 -46.66
C ASP A 1075 17.01 33.73 -48.15
N GLN A 1076 18.12 33.94 -48.87
CA GLN A 1076 18.07 34.15 -50.33
C GLN A 1076 17.62 32.85 -51.02
N GLY A 1077 16.74 32.97 -52.02
CA GLY A 1077 16.16 31.83 -52.73
C GLY A 1077 14.64 31.83 -52.76
N ILE A 1078 14.06 30.70 -53.18
CA ILE A 1078 12.61 30.53 -53.34
C ILE A 1078 11.97 30.19 -51.99
N HIS A 1079 10.90 30.91 -51.66
CA HIS A 1079 10.03 30.63 -50.52
C HIS A 1079 8.60 30.40 -51.03
N SER A 1080 7.93 29.39 -50.48
CA SER A 1080 6.52 29.11 -50.71
C SER A 1080 5.71 29.48 -49.47
N LEU A 1081 4.60 30.19 -49.68
CA LEU A 1081 3.69 30.65 -48.62
C LEU A 1081 2.30 30.01 -48.76
N TRP A 1082 1.66 29.72 -47.62
CA TRP A 1082 0.28 29.27 -47.56
C TRP A 1082 -0.50 29.98 -46.46
N LEU A 1083 -1.80 30.18 -46.68
CA LEU A 1083 -2.72 30.74 -45.70
C LEU A 1083 -3.85 29.74 -45.42
N GLU A 1084 -4.16 29.48 -44.16
CA GLU A 1084 -5.23 28.58 -43.74
C GLU A 1084 -6.22 29.32 -42.83
N PRO A 1085 -7.50 29.45 -43.22
CA PRO A 1085 -8.53 30.03 -42.37
C PRO A 1085 -8.93 29.05 -41.25
N LEU A 1086 -9.22 29.57 -40.06
CA LEU A 1086 -9.53 28.79 -38.86
C LEU A 1086 -10.80 29.34 -38.17
N SER A 1087 -11.65 28.43 -37.67
CA SER A 1087 -12.81 28.80 -36.85
C SER A 1087 -12.39 29.29 -35.46
N ALA A 1088 -13.36 29.79 -34.68
CA ALA A 1088 -13.16 30.14 -33.27
C ALA A 1088 -12.59 28.95 -32.46
N ASP A 1089 -13.08 27.74 -32.74
CA ASP A 1089 -12.65 26.49 -32.09
C ASP A 1089 -11.37 25.90 -32.72
N GLY A 1090 -10.79 26.57 -33.74
CA GLY A 1090 -9.54 26.14 -34.38
C GLY A 1090 -9.71 25.10 -35.48
N ALA A 1091 -10.94 24.84 -35.95
CA ALA A 1091 -11.17 23.95 -37.07
C ALA A 1091 -10.62 24.55 -38.39
N PRO A 1092 -9.78 23.83 -39.14
CA PRO A 1092 -9.16 24.33 -40.37
C PRO A 1092 -10.13 24.33 -41.55
N GLY A 1093 -10.21 25.46 -42.23
CA GLY A 1093 -10.82 25.59 -43.55
C GLY A 1093 -9.82 25.33 -44.69
N PRO A 1094 -10.21 25.55 -45.96
CA PRO A 1094 -9.37 25.25 -47.12
C PRO A 1094 -8.10 26.11 -47.19
N VAL A 1095 -6.94 25.46 -47.34
CA VAL A 1095 -5.63 26.12 -47.49
C VAL A 1095 -5.49 26.80 -48.85
N SER A 1096 -4.99 28.03 -48.86
CA SER A 1096 -4.66 28.81 -50.06
C SER A 1096 -3.13 28.87 -50.27
N GLY A 1097 -2.63 28.43 -51.42
CA GLY A 1097 -1.20 28.41 -51.78
C GLY A 1097 -0.82 27.17 -52.61
N PRO A 1098 0.47 26.96 -52.97
CA PRO A 1098 1.63 27.78 -52.60
C PRO A 1098 1.75 29.08 -53.40
N PHE A 1099 2.00 30.19 -52.71
CA PHE A 1099 2.43 31.45 -53.33
C PHE A 1099 3.96 31.50 -53.28
N SER A 1100 4.62 31.36 -54.43
CA SER A 1100 6.08 31.31 -54.50
C SER A 1100 6.68 32.68 -54.77
N LEU A 1101 7.72 33.04 -54.02
CA LEU A 1101 8.47 34.29 -54.17
C LEU A 1101 9.97 34.03 -54.06
N THR A 1102 10.81 34.83 -54.73
CA THR A 1102 12.27 34.71 -54.68
C THR A 1102 12.87 35.91 -53.95
N ILE A 1103 13.59 35.65 -52.87
CA ILE A 1103 14.33 36.66 -52.11
C ILE A 1103 15.73 36.79 -52.73
N ASN A 1104 16.03 38.00 -53.22
CA ASN A 1104 17.31 38.33 -53.85
C ASN A 1104 18.38 38.72 -52.84
#